data_AF-A0A8K0TKV2-F1
#
_entry.id   AF-A0A8K0TKV2-F1
#
_cell.length_a   1.000
_cell.length_b   1.000
_cell.length_c   1.000
_cell.angle_alpha   90.00
_cell.angle_beta   90.00
_cell.angle_gamma   90.00
#
_symmetry.space_group_name_H-M   'P 1'
#
loop_
_entity.id
_entity.type
_entity.pdbx_description
1 polymer ?
#
loop_
_entity_poly.entity_id
_entity_poly.type
_entity_poly.pdbx_seq_one_letter_code
_entity_poly.pdbx_strand_id
1 'polypeptide(L)'
;MPRTFRIAVLECDTVIDTIKETRGLYGDIFRDLINRGVSSSKGFEASFEVSSWDVMQGKFPADGDFDGLLLSGSRHTAFENDPWILKLVEYLQGIFDSTEKPVVGICFGHQIIARALGAKVGVSPGGWEIAVENITLNEEGQKLLGVPSLKLHQMHRDAVLEVPKDLVSLGSSPRCSIQGLHRPGKVLSVQAHPEFDGFIMTKILNFRRGVVFDEDMFKDGMSRAEESHHAPISRRGMASESRVPLPRSQRLTAPPDTGPLATAKTGEVDGATRVRSSMSSKKIECLSPSTREVIFKHDGVSVDEARTLVDRSHEAFKIYRKVPLAERKAIMIKALDYLTASEDVLAKELTLQMGRPISAAASELRTMRKRAEYFLETAEEALSDIPGKAEDGFERWVSRVPLGPVFISSAWNFPWLITINTLAPALLAGDTVLLKPSPQTPLVGDRLKEAFDHAGLPKDVLQILHLGGRHELQAVVQFPKIRQVCFTGSTGGGLAIRRATADRVVPVNLELGGNDPAYVRADADIAWTAANIVDGAIFNSGQSCCGIERVYVHESVHDEFVLALQRELTAYKLGDPFDKSTNVGPVVSPRAAQEIEAQVTDALSKGAVDATPPNASFASAPNTGTYVAPRLLINVNHDMQVMRDETFGPLLPVMKVRDDAEAVELMNDSNFGLTASIWTKDVDVARGLQDEVEAGTVFINRCDFPSPDLSWIGWKDSGLGSTLGPRGFDGFTTLKSHHIRLKQG
;
A
#
# COMPACT_ATOMS: atom_id res chain seq x y z
N MET A 1 -3.79 33.46 26.31
CA MET A 1 -4.08 32.02 26.33
C MET A 1 -4.77 31.70 25.01
N PRO A 2 -4.38 30.63 24.29
CA PRO A 2 -5.12 30.19 23.11
C PRO A 2 -6.57 29.91 23.51
N ARG A 3 -7.52 30.37 22.69
CA ARG A 3 -8.94 30.12 22.93
C ARG A 3 -9.24 28.66 22.61
N THR A 4 -9.87 27.95 23.54
CA THR A 4 -10.41 26.61 23.29
C THR A 4 -11.80 26.73 22.67
N PHE A 5 -12.02 26.06 21.53
CA PHE A 5 -13.33 25.90 20.89
C PHE A 5 -13.86 24.49 21.13
N ARG A 6 -15.08 24.39 21.64
CA ARG A 6 -15.76 23.11 21.88
C ARG A 6 -16.59 22.75 20.67
N ILE A 7 -16.29 21.62 20.04
CA ILE A 7 -17.01 21.11 18.87
C ILE A 7 -17.79 19.88 19.31
N ALA A 8 -19.12 19.91 19.17
CA ALA A 8 -19.94 18.73 19.41
C ALA A 8 -20.24 18.04 18.08
N VAL A 9 -19.81 16.79 17.98
CA VAL A 9 -20.06 15.88 16.86
C VAL A 9 -21.34 15.11 17.15
N LEU A 10 -22.36 15.34 16.33
CA LEU A 10 -23.63 14.62 16.38
C LEU A 10 -23.53 13.37 15.49
N GLU A 11 -23.45 12.21 16.11
CA GLU A 11 -23.26 10.92 15.43
C GLU A 11 -24.62 10.39 14.97
N CYS A 12 -24.89 10.53 13.67
CA CYS A 12 -26.18 10.24 13.07
C CYS A 12 -26.24 8.85 12.42
N ASP A 13 -25.25 8.00 12.69
CA ASP A 13 -25.13 6.66 12.14
C ASP A 13 -24.33 5.77 13.07
N THR A 14 -24.55 4.46 12.99
CA THR A 14 -23.77 3.48 13.75
C THR A 14 -22.55 3.09 12.93
N VAL A 15 -21.36 3.38 13.45
CA VAL A 15 -20.12 2.94 12.84
C VAL A 15 -20.10 1.41 12.83
N ILE A 16 -19.92 0.79 11.67
CA ILE A 16 -19.79 -0.67 11.56
C ILE A 16 -18.63 -1.16 12.41
N ASP A 17 -18.78 -2.31 13.07
CA ASP A 17 -17.84 -2.78 14.10
C ASP A 17 -16.39 -2.78 13.61
N THR A 18 -16.15 -3.24 12.38
CA THR A 18 -14.80 -3.27 11.78
C THR A 18 -14.16 -1.88 11.64
N ILE A 19 -14.94 -0.83 11.38
CA ILE A 19 -14.44 0.55 11.35
C ILE A 19 -14.27 1.06 12.77
N LYS A 20 -15.25 0.81 13.65
CA LYS A 20 -15.23 1.25 15.05
C LYS A 20 -13.99 0.73 15.79
N GLU A 21 -13.66 -0.55 15.58
CA GLU A 21 -12.48 -1.20 16.14
C GLU A 21 -11.17 -0.59 15.63
N THR A 22 -11.13 -0.11 14.38
CA THR A 22 -9.91 0.37 13.73
C THR A 22 -9.70 1.89 13.82
N ARG A 23 -10.79 2.65 13.80
CA ARG A 23 -10.80 4.12 13.64
C ARG A 23 -11.53 4.84 14.78
N GLY A 24 -12.09 4.10 15.74
CA GLY A 24 -12.93 4.69 16.79
C GLY A 24 -14.31 5.10 16.26
N LEU A 25 -14.99 5.96 17.01
CA LEU A 25 -16.26 6.55 16.57
C LEU A 25 -15.99 7.70 15.59
N TYR A 26 -17.04 8.18 14.91
CA TYR A 26 -16.88 9.31 13.99
C TYR A 26 -16.29 10.54 14.69
N GLY A 27 -16.66 10.81 15.95
CA GLY A 27 -16.05 11.93 16.68
C GLY A 27 -14.53 11.79 16.91
N ASP A 28 -14.00 10.57 17.01
CA ASP A 28 -12.54 10.36 17.09
C ASP A 28 -11.87 10.71 15.75
N ILE A 29 -12.47 10.28 14.64
CA ILE A 29 -11.96 10.61 13.29
C ILE A 29 -11.99 12.12 13.04
N PHE A 30 -13.08 12.80 13.43
CA PHE A 30 -13.19 14.25 13.29
C PHE A 30 -12.23 15.00 14.21
N ARG A 31 -11.96 14.50 15.41
CA ARG A 31 -10.92 15.06 16.29
C ARG A 31 -9.57 15.09 15.56
N ASP A 32 -9.19 13.99 14.91
CA ASP A 32 -7.94 13.90 14.16
C ASP A 32 -7.92 14.80 12.91
N LEU A 33 -9.04 14.91 12.19
CA LEU A 33 -9.15 15.80 11.04
C LEU A 33 -9.02 17.27 11.44
N ILE A 34 -9.71 17.69 12.50
CA ILE A 34 -9.66 19.05 13.03
C ILE A 34 -8.22 19.37 13.48
N ASN A 35 -7.59 18.49 14.26
CA ASN A 35 -6.22 18.70 14.73
C ASN A 35 -5.21 18.83 13.58
N ARG A 36 -5.36 18.03 12.51
CA ARG A 36 -4.53 18.16 11.30
C ARG A 36 -4.77 19.47 10.56
N GLY A 37 -6.03 19.89 10.44
CA GLY A 37 -6.39 21.18 9.84
C GLY A 37 -5.80 22.37 10.60
N VAL A 38 -5.85 22.32 11.93
CA VAL A 38 -5.26 23.36 12.79
C VAL A 38 -3.75 23.40 12.67
N SER A 39 -3.09 22.24 12.73
CA SER A 39 -1.62 22.13 12.64
C SER A 39 -1.06 22.63 11.30
N SER A 40 -1.87 22.58 10.23
CA SER A 40 -1.48 23.06 8.89
C SER A 40 -1.79 24.54 8.65
N SER A 41 -2.52 25.21 9.55
CA SER A 41 -2.87 26.62 9.45
C SER A 41 -1.81 27.52 10.09
N LYS A 42 -1.03 28.25 9.27
CA LYS A 42 -0.04 29.22 9.78
C LYS A 42 -0.74 30.45 10.39
N GLY A 43 -0.44 30.75 11.66
CA GLY A 43 -0.91 31.96 12.35
C GLY A 43 -2.24 31.83 13.10
N PHE A 44 -2.76 30.60 13.27
CA PHE A 44 -3.98 30.34 14.03
C PHE A 44 -3.64 29.63 15.35
N GLU A 45 -3.67 30.36 16.47
CA GLU A 45 -3.47 29.81 17.82
C GLU A 45 -4.81 29.54 18.51
N ALA A 46 -5.35 28.34 18.31
CA ALA A 46 -6.55 27.87 19.02
C ALA A 46 -6.47 26.37 19.32
N SER A 47 -7.08 25.95 20.43
CA SER A 47 -7.27 24.56 20.82
C SER A 47 -8.71 24.13 20.54
N PHE A 48 -8.92 22.84 20.29
CA PHE A 48 -10.25 22.28 20.08
C PHE A 48 -10.53 21.15 21.06
N GLU A 49 -11.72 21.16 21.64
CA GLU A 49 -12.26 20.06 22.44
C GLU A 49 -13.40 19.42 21.66
N VAL A 50 -13.29 18.13 21.35
CA VAL A 50 -14.27 17.41 20.53
C VAL A 50 -15.03 16.39 21.38
N SER A 51 -16.35 16.54 21.44
CA SER A 51 -17.28 15.63 22.12
C SER A 51 -18.20 14.93 21.11
N SER A 52 -18.57 13.68 21.40
CA SER A 52 -19.49 12.88 20.58
C SER A 52 -20.85 12.73 21.25
N TRP A 53 -21.92 12.84 20.47
CA TRP A 53 -23.30 12.75 20.93
C TRP A 53 -24.10 11.81 20.03
N ASP A 54 -24.52 10.67 20.56
CA ASP A 54 -25.36 9.70 19.86
C ASP A 54 -26.82 10.19 19.81
N VAL A 55 -27.13 10.90 18.73
CA VAL A 55 -28.46 11.49 18.51
C VAL A 55 -29.51 10.44 18.12
N MET A 56 -29.10 9.24 17.66
CA MET A 56 -30.02 8.14 17.41
C MET A 56 -30.62 7.62 18.73
N GLN A 57 -29.87 7.72 19.82
CA GLN A 57 -30.34 7.45 21.19
C GLN A 57 -31.02 8.66 21.85
N GLY A 58 -31.23 9.76 21.12
CA GLY A 58 -31.86 10.98 21.63
C GLY A 58 -30.99 11.80 22.58
N LYS A 59 -29.65 11.65 22.51
CA LYS A 59 -28.71 12.45 23.30
C LYS A 59 -28.28 13.68 22.49
N PHE A 60 -28.55 14.87 23.00
CA PHE A 60 -28.21 16.13 22.37
C PHE A 60 -27.43 17.02 23.35
N PRO A 61 -26.41 17.77 22.88
CA PRO A 61 -25.74 18.75 23.72
C PRO A 61 -26.66 19.93 24.02
N ALA A 62 -26.56 20.48 25.23
CA ALA A 62 -27.18 21.75 25.55
C ALA A 62 -26.41 22.91 24.88
N ASP A 63 -27.04 24.07 24.72
CA ASP A 63 -26.40 25.23 24.09
C ASP A 63 -25.07 25.60 24.79
N GLY A 64 -24.97 25.45 26.10
CA GLY A 64 -23.74 25.73 26.85
C GLY A 64 -22.56 24.81 26.51
N ASP A 65 -22.77 23.64 25.89
CA ASP A 65 -21.77 22.58 25.76
C ASP A 65 -20.83 22.72 24.56
N PHE A 66 -21.20 23.55 23.58
CA PHE A 66 -20.45 23.67 22.32
C PHE A 66 -20.36 25.12 21.82
N ASP A 67 -19.33 25.37 21.04
CA ASP A 67 -19.09 26.59 20.27
C ASP A 67 -19.33 26.37 18.76
N GLY A 68 -19.36 25.12 18.30
CA GLY A 68 -19.79 24.72 16.96
C GLY A 68 -20.31 23.27 16.90
N LEU A 69 -21.16 22.97 15.92
CA LEU A 69 -21.70 21.62 15.68
C LEU A 69 -21.13 21.01 14.41
N LEU A 70 -20.89 19.71 14.44
CA LEU A 70 -20.56 18.91 13.27
C LEU A 70 -21.51 17.70 13.22
N LEU A 71 -22.16 17.50 12.08
CA LEU A 71 -23.05 16.35 11.86
C LEU A 71 -22.48 15.47 10.76
N SER A 72 -22.37 14.17 11.03
CA SER A 72 -21.99 13.16 10.03
C SER A 72 -22.86 11.92 10.16
N GLY A 73 -23.13 11.27 9.02
CA GLY A 73 -23.79 9.98 8.92
C GLY A 73 -23.87 9.51 7.46
N SER A 74 -23.93 8.20 7.24
CA SER A 74 -23.96 7.58 5.90
C SER A 74 -25.31 6.94 5.56
N ARG A 75 -26.35 7.34 6.30
CA ARG A 75 -27.71 6.85 6.13
C ARG A 75 -28.33 7.50 4.91
N HIS A 76 -29.09 6.73 4.14
CA HIS A 76 -29.63 7.14 2.83
C HIS A 76 -31.14 7.46 2.86
N THR A 77 -31.64 7.78 4.06
CA THR A 77 -33.06 7.97 4.35
C THR A 77 -33.32 9.28 5.10
N ALA A 78 -32.49 10.32 4.90
CA ALA A 78 -32.65 11.58 5.62
C ALA A 78 -33.99 12.29 5.37
N PHE A 79 -34.72 11.92 4.32
CA PHE A 79 -36.07 12.42 4.02
C PHE A 79 -37.19 11.70 4.78
N GLU A 80 -36.91 10.54 5.39
CA GLU A 80 -37.91 9.79 6.14
C GLU A 80 -38.25 10.49 7.46
N ASN A 81 -39.44 10.20 7.99
CA ASN A 81 -39.96 10.78 9.23
C ASN A 81 -39.74 9.84 10.42
N ASP A 82 -38.57 9.21 10.48
CA ASP A 82 -38.15 8.45 11.66
C ASP A 82 -38.18 9.36 12.90
N PRO A 83 -38.69 8.89 14.06
CA PRO A 83 -38.85 9.74 15.24
C PRO A 83 -37.56 10.43 15.71
N TRP A 84 -36.41 9.77 15.59
CA TRP A 84 -35.12 10.35 15.98
C TRP A 84 -34.62 11.40 14.96
N ILE A 85 -34.93 11.22 13.66
CA ILE A 85 -34.62 12.20 12.61
C ILE A 85 -35.45 13.46 12.82
N LEU A 86 -36.74 13.32 13.10
CA LEU A 86 -37.62 14.47 13.39
C LEU A 86 -37.11 15.27 14.59
N LYS A 87 -36.70 14.58 15.67
CA LYS A 87 -36.10 15.23 16.85
C LYS A 87 -34.79 15.93 16.52
N LEU A 88 -33.95 15.34 15.68
CA LEU A 88 -32.70 15.97 15.24
C LEU A 88 -32.96 17.22 14.38
N VAL A 89 -33.94 17.18 13.48
CA VAL A 89 -34.38 18.33 12.68
C VAL A 89 -34.92 19.44 13.58
N GLU A 90 -35.79 19.12 14.53
CA GLU A 90 -36.35 20.06 15.51
C GLU A 90 -35.24 20.67 16.39
N TYR A 91 -34.27 19.86 16.82
CA TYR A 91 -33.11 20.33 17.58
C TYR A 91 -32.30 21.35 16.77
N LEU A 92 -31.96 21.04 15.51
CA LEU A 92 -31.21 21.98 14.66
C LEU A 92 -32.00 23.23 14.33
N GLN A 93 -33.33 23.14 14.14
CA GLN A 93 -34.20 24.31 14.01
C GLN A 93 -34.04 25.23 15.22
N GLY A 94 -34.12 24.66 16.43
CA GLY A 94 -33.86 25.41 17.67
C GLY A 94 -32.48 26.07 17.67
N ILE A 95 -31.42 25.39 17.23
CA ILE A 95 -30.06 25.96 17.16
C ILE A 95 -29.96 27.09 16.13
N PHE A 96 -30.63 26.98 14.98
CA PHE A 96 -30.65 28.02 13.96
C PHE A 96 -31.46 29.25 14.42
N ASP A 97 -32.54 29.05 15.16
CA ASP A 97 -33.40 30.14 15.66
C ASP A 97 -32.81 30.85 16.89
N SER A 98 -32.05 30.14 17.73
CA SER A 98 -31.61 30.65 19.03
C SER A 98 -30.13 31.04 19.12
N THR A 99 -29.29 30.67 18.15
CA THR A 99 -27.84 30.89 18.21
C THR A 99 -27.26 31.38 16.89
N GLU A 100 -26.07 31.97 16.91
CA GLU A 100 -25.25 32.25 15.73
C GLU A 100 -24.07 31.27 15.57
N LYS A 101 -24.10 30.13 16.30
CA LYS A 101 -23.01 29.15 16.28
C LYS A 101 -22.89 28.45 14.92
N PRO A 102 -21.67 28.19 14.43
CA PRO A 102 -21.44 27.49 13.17
C PRO A 102 -21.88 26.03 13.24
N VAL A 103 -22.48 25.55 12.15
CA VAL A 103 -22.92 24.17 11.96
C VAL A 103 -22.30 23.62 10.67
N VAL A 104 -21.62 22.48 10.79
CA VAL A 104 -21.02 21.76 9.67
C VAL A 104 -21.79 20.48 9.39
N GLY A 105 -22.18 20.24 8.14
CA GLY A 105 -22.93 19.05 7.73
C GLY A 105 -22.20 18.21 6.71
N ILE A 106 -22.08 16.92 6.99
CA ILE A 106 -21.36 15.95 6.17
C ILE A 106 -22.31 14.83 5.76
N CYS A 107 -22.40 14.58 4.45
CA CYS A 107 -23.33 13.63 3.84
C CYS A 107 -24.72 13.74 4.49
N PHE A 108 -25.22 12.77 5.26
CA PHE A 108 -26.52 12.85 5.95
C PHE A 108 -26.76 14.19 6.67
N GLY A 109 -25.73 14.76 7.30
CA GLY A 109 -25.80 16.08 7.94
C GLY A 109 -26.15 17.22 6.99
N HIS A 110 -25.71 17.17 5.73
CA HIS A 110 -26.09 18.10 4.67
C HIS A 110 -27.62 18.08 4.43
N GLN A 111 -28.23 16.90 4.30
CA GLN A 111 -29.69 16.79 4.17
C GLN A 111 -30.42 17.30 5.41
N ILE A 112 -29.97 16.92 6.61
CA ILE A 112 -30.65 17.30 7.85
C ILE A 112 -30.60 18.81 8.08
N ILE A 113 -29.47 19.47 7.80
CA ILE A 113 -29.38 20.93 7.84
C ILE A 113 -30.38 21.57 6.87
N ALA A 114 -30.48 21.05 5.65
CA ALA A 114 -31.43 21.56 4.68
C ALA A 114 -32.88 21.41 5.15
N ARG A 115 -33.25 20.25 5.70
CA ARG A 115 -34.58 20.02 6.29
C ARG A 115 -34.88 20.97 7.45
N ALA A 116 -33.93 21.16 8.35
CA ALA A 116 -34.08 22.07 9.48
C ALA A 116 -34.37 23.50 8.99
N LEU A 117 -33.72 23.92 7.92
CA LEU A 117 -33.94 25.22 7.27
C LEU A 117 -35.14 25.25 6.31
N GLY A 118 -36.00 24.23 6.34
CA GLY A 118 -37.27 24.18 5.62
C GLY A 118 -37.19 23.75 4.17
N ALA A 119 -36.03 23.29 3.68
CA ALA A 119 -35.90 22.77 2.32
C ALA A 119 -36.39 21.32 2.19
N LYS A 120 -36.92 21.02 1.01
CA LYS A 120 -37.30 19.66 0.62
C LYS A 120 -36.08 18.78 0.39
N VAL A 121 -36.04 17.67 1.11
CA VAL A 121 -35.10 16.56 0.88
C VAL A 121 -35.90 15.35 0.41
N GLY A 122 -35.35 14.60 -0.55
CA GLY A 122 -35.97 13.39 -1.07
C GLY A 122 -34.95 12.43 -1.65
N VAL A 123 -35.43 11.38 -2.31
CA VAL A 123 -34.58 10.47 -3.07
C VAL A 123 -34.00 11.20 -4.28
N SER A 124 -32.69 11.08 -4.47
CA SER A 124 -31.97 11.63 -5.61
C SER A 124 -32.52 11.03 -6.91
N PRO A 125 -32.93 11.88 -7.88
CA PRO A 125 -33.32 11.42 -9.21
C PRO A 125 -32.18 10.72 -9.96
N GLY A 126 -30.92 11.06 -9.65
CA GLY A 126 -29.73 10.46 -10.26
C GLY A 126 -29.31 9.12 -9.65
N GLY A 127 -30.01 8.63 -8.63
CA GLY A 127 -29.69 7.38 -7.95
C GLY A 127 -28.60 7.54 -6.88
N TRP A 128 -27.87 6.45 -6.65
CA TRP A 128 -26.80 6.41 -5.66
C TRP A 128 -25.53 7.11 -6.16
N GLU A 129 -24.86 7.80 -5.25
CA GLU A 129 -23.47 8.20 -5.38
C GLU A 129 -22.68 7.51 -4.27
N ILE A 130 -21.67 6.76 -4.68
CA ILE A 130 -20.86 5.92 -3.81
C ILE A 130 -19.39 6.06 -4.19
N ALA A 131 -18.49 5.83 -3.24
CA ALA A 131 -17.05 5.93 -3.46
C ALA A 131 -16.61 7.32 -3.95
N VAL A 132 -15.38 7.49 -4.42
CA VAL A 132 -14.92 8.83 -4.83
C VAL A 132 -15.67 9.31 -6.07
N GLU A 133 -16.34 10.45 -5.95
CA GLU A 133 -17.04 11.13 -7.05
C GLU A 133 -16.52 12.56 -7.21
N ASN A 134 -16.66 13.11 -8.41
CA ASN A 134 -16.28 14.48 -8.71
C ASN A 134 -17.47 15.45 -8.55
N ILE A 135 -17.35 16.36 -7.59
CA ILE A 135 -18.25 17.49 -7.37
C ILE A 135 -17.73 18.67 -8.19
N THR A 136 -18.51 19.12 -9.17
CA THR A 136 -18.21 20.34 -9.91
C THR A 136 -18.67 21.54 -9.09
N LEU A 137 -17.74 22.42 -8.72
CA LEU A 137 -18.05 23.59 -7.91
C LEU A 137 -18.57 24.73 -8.79
N ASN A 138 -19.61 25.41 -8.30
CA ASN A 138 -20.08 26.65 -8.92
C ASN A 138 -19.22 27.85 -8.48
N GLU A 139 -19.53 29.05 -8.96
CA GLU A 139 -18.74 30.25 -8.67
C GLU A 139 -18.51 30.48 -7.15
N GLU A 140 -19.54 30.32 -6.33
CA GLU A 140 -19.43 30.44 -4.87
C GLU A 140 -18.57 29.34 -4.25
N GLY A 141 -18.71 28.09 -4.72
CA GLY A 141 -17.87 26.98 -4.30
C GLY A 141 -16.39 27.16 -4.66
N GLN A 142 -16.11 27.61 -5.88
CA GLN A 142 -14.75 27.90 -6.35
C GLN A 142 -14.13 29.04 -5.55
N LYS A 143 -14.90 30.09 -5.25
CA LYS A 143 -14.45 31.20 -4.42
C LYS A 143 -14.14 30.78 -2.98
N LEU A 144 -14.97 29.91 -2.40
CA LEU A 144 -14.78 29.42 -1.04
C LEU A 144 -13.59 28.46 -0.92
N LEU A 145 -13.46 27.53 -1.87
CA LEU A 145 -12.58 26.37 -1.76
C LEU A 145 -11.32 26.50 -2.63
N GLY A 146 -11.29 27.40 -3.61
CA GLY A 146 -10.12 27.71 -4.43
C GLY A 146 -9.82 26.71 -5.55
N VAL A 147 -10.76 25.80 -5.86
CA VAL A 147 -10.64 24.79 -6.93
C VAL A 147 -11.91 24.71 -7.77
N PRO A 148 -11.82 24.28 -9.04
CA PRO A 148 -12.98 24.12 -9.92
C PRO A 148 -13.86 22.91 -9.57
N SER A 149 -13.27 21.88 -8.93
CA SER A 149 -13.99 20.67 -8.54
C SER A 149 -13.33 19.99 -7.34
N LEU A 150 -14.07 19.11 -6.69
CA LEU A 150 -13.59 18.28 -5.58
C LEU A 150 -13.87 16.81 -5.86
N LYS A 151 -12.85 15.97 -5.67
CA LYS A 151 -13.00 14.53 -5.63
C LYS A 151 -13.12 14.09 -4.17
N LEU A 152 -14.28 13.59 -3.77
CA LEU A 152 -14.54 13.17 -2.39
C LEU A 152 -15.34 11.87 -2.38
N HIS A 153 -15.16 11.06 -1.33
CA HIS A 153 -15.99 9.89 -1.11
C HIS A 153 -17.45 10.28 -0.89
N GLN A 154 -18.35 9.61 -1.60
CA GLN A 154 -19.80 9.73 -1.50
C GLN A 154 -20.38 8.45 -0.92
N MET A 155 -21.51 8.56 -0.22
CA MET A 155 -22.29 7.42 0.25
C MET A 155 -23.73 7.85 0.49
N HIS A 156 -24.44 8.24 -0.58
CA HIS A 156 -25.79 8.74 -0.46
C HIS A 156 -26.70 8.37 -1.64
N ARG A 157 -27.99 8.37 -1.35
CA ARG A 157 -29.07 8.23 -2.34
C ARG A 157 -30.08 9.36 -2.23
N ASP A 158 -30.12 10.02 -1.09
CA ASP A 158 -30.94 11.17 -0.80
C ASP A 158 -30.24 12.45 -1.23
N ALA A 159 -31.04 13.44 -1.60
CA ALA A 159 -30.59 14.71 -2.13
C ALA A 159 -31.43 15.84 -1.55
N VAL A 160 -30.77 16.98 -1.33
CA VAL A 160 -31.46 18.26 -1.16
C VAL A 160 -32.01 18.66 -2.52
N LEU A 161 -33.33 18.86 -2.59
CA LEU A 161 -34.02 19.12 -3.86
C LEU A 161 -34.19 20.62 -4.14
N GLU A 162 -34.04 21.45 -3.11
CA GLU A 162 -34.08 22.90 -3.21
C GLU A 162 -33.10 23.51 -2.21
N VAL A 163 -32.43 24.59 -2.61
CA VAL A 163 -31.51 25.31 -1.72
C VAL A 163 -32.35 26.04 -0.65
N PRO A 164 -32.11 25.82 0.65
CA PRO A 164 -32.80 26.56 1.70
C PRO A 164 -32.63 28.07 1.53
N LYS A 165 -33.63 28.82 2.01
CA LYS A 165 -33.56 30.29 2.02
C LYS A 165 -32.31 30.75 2.76
N ASP A 166 -31.62 31.74 2.21
CA ASP A 166 -30.40 32.37 2.77
C ASP A 166 -29.12 31.50 2.76
N LEU A 167 -29.14 30.36 2.06
CA LEU A 167 -27.95 29.56 1.75
C LEU A 167 -27.64 29.60 0.26
N VAL A 168 -26.38 29.37 -0.10
CA VAL A 168 -25.96 29.16 -1.48
C VAL A 168 -25.53 27.72 -1.68
N SER A 169 -25.86 27.14 -2.84
CA SER A 169 -25.26 25.87 -3.26
C SER A 169 -23.78 26.08 -3.57
N LEU A 170 -22.95 25.08 -3.29
CA LEU A 170 -21.51 25.11 -3.62
C LEU A 170 -21.16 24.39 -4.91
N GLY A 171 -22.03 23.53 -5.42
CA GLY A 171 -21.74 22.71 -6.59
C GLY A 171 -22.74 21.59 -6.83
N SER A 172 -22.43 20.78 -7.83
CA SER A 172 -23.27 19.66 -8.28
C SER A 172 -22.42 18.52 -8.83
N SER A 173 -23.00 17.34 -8.89
CA SER A 173 -22.47 16.17 -9.60
C SER A 173 -23.45 15.73 -10.69
N PRO A 174 -23.11 14.76 -11.55
CA PRO A 174 -24.03 14.22 -12.54
C PRO A 174 -25.30 13.60 -11.94
N ARG A 175 -25.25 13.15 -10.67
CA ARG A 175 -26.36 12.45 -10.01
C ARG A 175 -27.06 13.29 -8.93
N CYS A 176 -26.44 14.35 -8.41
CA CYS A 176 -27.06 15.25 -7.42
C CYS A 176 -26.77 16.74 -7.73
N SER A 177 -27.83 17.55 -7.79
CA SER A 177 -27.74 18.96 -8.17
C SER A 177 -27.23 19.89 -7.07
N ILE A 178 -27.24 19.45 -5.82
CA ILE A 178 -26.82 20.25 -4.66
C ILE A 178 -25.85 19.39 -3.84
N GLN A 179 -24.55 19.64 -4.05
CA GLN A 179 -23.46 18.88 -3.43
C GLN A 179 -22.82 19.61 -2.24
N GLY A 180 -23.35 20.77 -1.88
CA GLY A 180 -22.93 21.51 -0.69
C GLY A 180 -23.75 22.76 -0.47
N LEU A 181 -23.82 23.24 0.76
CA LEU A 181 -24.53 24.47 1.13
C LEU A 181 -23.62 25.35 1.99
N HIS A 182 -23.72 26.66 1.80
CA HIS A 182 -22.91 27.60 2.56
C HIS A 182 -23.69 28.85 2.95
N ARG A 183 -23.47 29.27 4.20
CA ARG A 183 -23.77 30.60 4.72
C ARG A 183 -22.55 31.03 5.55
N PRO A 184 -21.82 32.08 5.13
CA PRO A 184 -20.58 32.50 5.80
C PRO A 184 -20.71 32.59 7.32
N GLY A 185 -19.80 31.95 8.04
CA GLY A 185 -19.75 31.97 9.50
C GLY A 185 -20.84 31.15 10.22
N LYS A 186 -21.83 30.59 9.50
CA LYS A 186 -22.99 29.92 10.10
C LYS A 186 -23.20 28.49 9.60
N VAL A 187 -23.14 28.24 8.30
CA VAL A 187 -23.36 26.90 7.72
C VAL A 187 -22.28 26.59 6.70
N LEU A 188 -21.69 25.40 6.81
CA LEU A 188 -20.94 24.78 5.73
C LEU A 188 -21.31 23.31 5.67
N SER A 189 -21.94 22.87 4.58
CA SER A 189 -22.19 21.46 4.36
C SER A 189 -21.68 21.00 3.01
N VAL A 190 -21.27 19.74 2.97
CA VAL A 190 -20.87 19.04 1.76
C VAL A 190 -21.57 17.70 1.75
N GLN A 191 -22.18 17.39 0.62
CA GLN A 191 -22.70 16.08 0.34
C GLN A 191 -21.50 15.20 -0.03
N ALA A 192 -20.78 14.69 0.97
CA ALA A 192 -19.60 13.84 0.84
C ALA A 192 -19.19 13.33 2.22
N HIS A 193 -18.19 12.45 2.27
CA HIS A 193 -17.56 11.95 3.48
C HIS A 193 -16.05 12.22 3.47
N PRO A 194 -15.58 13.45 3.81
CA PRO A 194 -14.15 13.74 3.95
C PRO A 194 -13.45 12.88 5.02
N GLU A 195 -14.22 12.29 5.94
CA GLU A 195 -13.79 11.36 6.97
C GLU A 195 -13.65 9.92 6.48
N PHE A 196 -14.13 9.61 5.27
CA PHE A 196 -13.91 8.30 4.67
C PHE A 196 -12.56 8.25 3.97
N ASP A 197 -12.01 7.05 3.87
CA ASP A 197 -10.85 6.69 3.06
C ASP A 197 -11.14 5.36 2.38
N GLY A 198 -10.18 4.87 1.58
CA GLY A 198 -10.36 3.60 0.87
C GLY A 198 -10.69 2.42 1.76
N PHE A 199 -10.16 2.40 2.98
CA PHE A 199 -10.49 1.39 3.96
C PHE A 199 -11.95 1.50 4.41
N ILE A 200 -12.38 2.67 4.89
CA ILE A 200 -13.76 2.90 5.37
C ILE A 200 -14.76 2.62 4.25
N MET A 201 -14.51 3.18 3.05
CA MET A 201 -15.38 3.04 1.89
C MET A 201 -15.53 1.58 1.48
N THR A 202 -14.42 0.85 1.35
CA THR A 202 -14.43 -0.58 1.05
C THR A 202 -15.21 -1.38 2.09
N LYS A 203 -15.06 -1.08 3.39
CA LYS A 203 -15.80 -1.80 4.44
C LYS A 203 -17.30 -1.53 4.37
N ILE A 204 -17.71 -0.29 4.14
CA ILE A 204 -19.14 0.06 4.00
C ILE A 204 -19.74 -0.58 2.75
N LEU A 205 -19.05 -0.53 1.61
CA LEU A 205 -19.50 -1.17 0.37
C LEU A 205 -19.68 -2.67 0.54
N ASN A 206 -18.72 -3.35 1.17
CA ASN A 206 -18.83 -4.79 1.45
C ASN A 206 -19.96 -5.10 2.42
N PHE A 207 -20.08 -4.33 3.50
CA PHE A 207 -21.13 -4.51 4.51
C PHE A 207 -22.54 -4.35 3.91
N ARG A 208 -22.68 -3.47 2.91
CA ARG A 208 -23.96 -3.16 2.26
C ARG A 208 -24.21 -3.95 0.99
N ARG A 209 -23.27 -4.78 0.52
CA ARG A 209 -23.43 -5.63 -0.68
C ARG A 209 -24.56 -6.63 -0.49
N GLY A 210 -25.42 -6.76 -1.49
CA GLY A 210 -26.60 -7.63 -1.48
C GLY A 210 -27.75 -7.15 -0.58
N VAL A 211 -27.57 -6.05 0.16
CA VAL A 211 -28.58 -5.47 1.06
C VAL A 211 -29.06 -4.11 0.55
N VAL A 212 -28.10 -3.23 0.25
CA VAL A 212 -28.33 -1.89 -0.33
C VAL A 212 -27.67 -1.81 -1.72
N PHE A 213 -26.46 -2.37 -1.78
CA PHE A 213 -25.59 -2.72 -2.90
C PHE A 213 -26.11 -3.79 -3.85
N ASP A 214 -26.71 -3.50 -5.02
CA ASP A 214 -26.72 -4.57 -6.04
C ASP A 214 -25.30 -4.84 -6.55
N GLU A 215 -25.12 -5.91 -7.32
CA GLU A 215 -23.78 -6.35 -7.71
C GLU A 215 -23.05 -5.36 -8.62
N ASP A 216 -23.79 -4.67 -9.51
CA ASP A 216 -23.21 -3.72 -10.44
C ASP A 216 -22.83 -2.42 -9.73
N MET A 217 -23.69 -1.94 -8.83
CA MET A 217 -23.40 -0.79 -7.99
C MET A 217 -22.27 -1.10 -7.00
N PHE A 218 -22.23 -2.30 -6.42
CA PHE A 218 -21.10 -2.72 -5.58
C PHE A 218 -19.78 -2.69 -6.37
N LYS A 219 -19.76 -3.19 -7.61
CA LYS A 219 -18.58 -3.15 -8.47
C LYS A 219 -18.17 -1.73 -8.83
N ASP A 220 -19.12 -0.87 -9.22
CA ASP A 220 -18.86 0.56 -9.50
C ASP A 220 -18.24 1.24 -8.29
N GLY A 221 -18.87 1.12 -7.13
CA GLY A 221 -18.34 1.68 -5.88
C GLY A 221 -16.97 1.13 -5.53
N MET A 222 -16.78 -0.19 -5.62
CA MET A 222 -15.49 -0.82 -5.32
C MET A 222 -14.37 -0.37 -6.25
N SER A 223 -14.67 -0.09 -7.52
CA SER A 223 -13.68 0.39 -8.49
C SER A 223 -13.09 1.75 -8.13
N ARG A 224 -13.88 2.60 -7.45
CA ARG A 224 -13.50 3.95 -7.01
C ARG A 224 -13.28 4.05 -5.51
N ALA A 225 -13.40 2.93 -4.79
CA ALA A 225 -13.39 2.91 -3.34
C ALA A 225 -12.04 3.33 -2.77
N GLU A 226 -10.94 2.96 -3.40
CA GLU A 226 -9.58 3.27 -2.93
C GLU A 226 -9.00 4.55 -3.55
N GLU A 227 -9.76 5.25 -4.41
CA GLU A 227 -9.34 6.56 -4.91
C GLU A 227 -9.16 7.54 -3.74
N SER A 228 -8.18 8.44 -3.87
CA SER A 228 -7.92 9.44 -2.85
C SER A 228 -8.82 10.67 -2.99
N HIS A 229 -9.12 11.31 -1.87
CA HIS A 229 -9.69 12.66 -1.89
C HIS A 229 -8.76 13.63 -2.63
N HIS A 230 -9.34 14.70 -3.17
CA HIS A 230 -8.60 15.82 -3.71
C HIS A 230 -7.67 16.41 -2.62
N ALA A 231 -6.39 16.61 -2.93
CA ALA A 231 -5.39 17.07 -1.98
C ALA A 231 -5.70 18.51 -1.48
N PRO A 232 -5.38 18.85 -0.22
CA PRO A 232 -5.62 20.21 0.29
C PRO A 232 -4.77 21.24 -0.46
N ILE A 233 -5.42 22.33 -0.89
CA ILE A 233 -4.81 23.41 -1.66
C ILE A 233 -3.95 24.26 -0.73
N SER A 234 -2.65 24.37 -1.02
CA SER A 234 -1.87 25.53 -0.59
C SER A 234 -2.38 26.74 -1.37
N ARG A 235 -2.72 27.86 -0.71
CA ARG A 235 -3.34 29.08 -1.32
C ARG A 235 -2.45 29.81 -2.36
N ARG A 236 -1.95 29.13 -3.39
CA ARG A 236 -1.21 29.70 -4.51
C ARG A 236 -1.65 29.02 -5.79
N GLY A 237 -2.51 29.67 -6.56
CA GLY A 237 -2.75 29.30 -7.96
C GLY A 237 -4.21 29.35 -8.40
N MET A 238 -4.81 30.53 -8.47
CA MET A 238 -5.98 30.75 -9.33
C MET A 238 -5.53 31.51 -10.58
N ALA A 239 -5.38 30.81 -11.71
CA ALA A 239 -5.54 31.34 -13.06
C ALA A 239 -5.41 30.22 -14.12
N SER A 240 -6.51 29.92 -14.82
CA SER A 240 -6.61 29.80 -16.29
C SER A 240 -7.75 28.84 -16.72
N GLU A 241 -8.42 29.19 -17.82
CA GLU A 241 -9.79 28.82 -18.20
C GLU A 241 -9.92 27.69 -19.26
N SER A 242 -11.19 27.24 -19.46
CA SER A 242 -11.83 26.81 -20.74
C SER A 242 -11.75 25.29 -21.10
N ARG A 243 -12.72 24.57 -21.69
CA ARG A 243 -13.97 24.82 -22.46
C ARG A 243 -14.83 23.51 -22.55
N VAL A 244 -16.13 23.66 -22.82
CA VAL A 244 -17.27 22.69 -23.03
C VAL A 244 -17.30 22.24 -24.54
N PRO A 245 -17.83 21.05 -25.03
CA PRO A 245 -19.27 20.64 -25.00
C PRO A 245 -19.72 19.15 -25.07
N LEU A 246 -21.01 18.94 -24.70
CA LEU A 246 -21.95 17.78 -24.84
C LEU A 246 -22.32 17.46 -26.34
N PRO A 247 -23.14 16.42 -26.77
CA PRO A 247 -24.26 15.75 -26.06
C PRO A 247 -24.75 14.29 -26.49
N ARG A 248 -25.84 13.84 -25.82
CA ARG A 248 -27.07 13.09 -26.30
C ARG A 248 -27.24 11.54 -26.17
N SER A 249 -28.02 11.16 -25.14
CA SER A 249 -29.34 10.46 -25.08
C SER A 249 -29.69 9.16 -25.86
N GLN A 250 -30.25 8.18 -25.12
CA GLN A 250 -31.55 7.47 -25.24
C GLN A 250 -31.39 5.98 -24.83
N ARG A 251 -32.35 5.18 -24.35
CA ARG A 251 -33.57 5.27 -23.51
C ARG A 251 -34.17 3.82 -23.51
N LEU A 252 -34.86 3.41 -22.42
CA LEU A 252 -35.91 2.33 -22.35
C LEU A 252 -35.37 0.87 -22.31
N THR A 253 -35.89 -0.11 -21.57
CA THR A 253 -37.04 -0.29 -20.66
C THR A 253 -36.88 -1.65 -19.95
N ALA A 254 -37.44 -1.79 -18.74
CA ALA A 254 -37.47 -3.00 -17.91
C ALA A 254 -38.77 -3.85 -18.16
N PRO A 255 -39.22 -4.73 -17.23
CA PRO A 255 -38.85 -6.13 -16.92
C PRO A 255 -40.15 -7.02 -16.99
N PRO A 256 -40.55 -7.89 -16.03
CA PRO A 256 -39.92 -8.92 -15.19
C PRO A 256 -40.62 -10.31 -15.36
N ASP A 257 -40.23 -11.37 -14.63
CA ASP A 257 -41.16 -12.05 -13.68
C ASP A 257 -40.59 -13.25 -12.90
N THR A 258 -40.88 -13.20 -11.59
CA THR A 258 -41.23 -14.24 -10.58
C THR A 258 -41.03 -15.74 -10.89
N GLY A 259 -40.44 -16.51 -9.97
CA GLY A 259 -41.23 -17.23 -8.95
C GLY A 259 -40.53 -18.48 -8.34
N PRO A 260 -41.09 -19.09 -7.26
CA PRO A 260 -40.34 -19.62 -6.11
C PRO A 260 -40.53 -21.14 -5.83
N LEU A 261 -39.92 -21.69 -4.75
CA LEU A 261 -40.39 -22.77 -3.82
C LEU A 261 -39.19 -23.39 -3.05
N ALA A 262 -39.07 -23.24 -1.71
CA ALA A 262 -39.55 -24.13 -0.62
C ALA A 262 -38.82 -25.50 -0.54
N THR A 263 -38.22 -25.99 0.56
CA THR A 263 -38.80 -26.36 1.87
C THR A 263 -37.73 -26.93 2.85
N ALA A 264 -37.94 -26.73 4.17
CA ALA A 264 -37.83 -27.68 5.34
C ALA A 264 -36.57 -28.58 5.55
N LYS A 265 -36.08 -28.95 6.74
CA LYS A 265 -36.43 -28.79 8.18
C LYS A 265 -35.33 -29.43 9.06
N THR A 266 -35.36 -29.08 10.37
CA THR A 266 -35.05 -29.85 11.61
C THR A 266 -33.62 -30.03 12.16
N GLY A 267 -33.47 -29.70 13.47
CA GLY A 267 -32.66 -30.46 14.43
C GLY A 267 -31.99 -29.65 15.56
N GLU A 268 -32.65 -29.46 16.69
CA GLU A 268 -32.06 -29.01 17.97
C GLU A 268 -31.33 -30.15 18.71
N VAL A 269 -30.19 -29.87 19.35
CA VAL A 269 -29.79 -30.46 20.65
C VAL A 269 -28.94 -29.44 21.43
N ASP A 270 -29.26 -29.33 22.72
CA ASP A 270 -28.73 -28.43 23.75
C ASP A 270 -27.40 -28.93 24.38
N GLY A 271 -26.59 -28.05 24.96
CA GLY A 271 -25.39 -28.45 25.71
C GLY A 271 -24.31 -27.38 25.91
N ALA A 272 -24.46 -26.61 26.99
CA ALA A 272 -23.52 -25.57 27.41
C ALA A 272 -22.10 -26.10 27.72
N THR A 273 -21.09 -25.50 27.10
CA THR A 273 -19.74 -25.35 27.65
C THR A 273 -19.25 -23.96 27.26
N ARG A 274 -18.98 -23.10 28.25
CA ARG A 274 -18.40 -21.76 28.06
C ARG A 274 -16.99 -21.89 27.47
N VAL A 275 -16.89 -21.97 26.16
CA VAL A 275 -15.66 -21.69 25.43
C VAL A 275 -15.62 -20.17 25.27
N ARG A 276 -14.54 -19.55 25.74
CA ARG A 276 -14.24 -18.14 25.44
C ARG A 276 -14.30 -17.99 23.92
N SER A 277 -15.24 -17.19 23.43
CA SER A 277 -15.31 -16.79 22.03
C SER A 277 -13.95 -16.23 21.63
N SER A 278 -13.15 -17.02 20.91
CA SER A 278 -11.98 -16.51 20.19
C SER A 278 -12.53 -15.54 19.17
N MET A 279 -12.19 -14.26 19.27
CA MET A 279 -12.43 -13.32 18.18
C MET A 279 -11.81 -13.93 16.92
N SER A 280 -12.67 -14.34 15.98
CA SER A 280 -12.26 -15.01 14.75
C SER A 280 -11.26 -14.13 14.02
N SER A 281 -10.03 -14.61 13.87
CA SER A 281 -9.05 -13.98 13.02
C SER A 281 -9.52 -13.99 11.56
N LYS A 282 -9.10 -13.00 10.77
CA LYS A 282 -9.42 -12.96 9.33
C LYS A 282 -8.79 -14.16 8.63
N LYS A 283 -9.56 -14.82 7.76
CA LYS A 283 -9.04 -15.87 6.88
C LYS A 283 -8.05 -15.29 5.87
N ILE A 284 -6.92 -15.96 5.73
CA ILE A 284 -5.92 -15.73 4.69
C ILE A 284 -6.17 -16.75 3.59
N GLU A 285 -6.34 -16.26 2.37
CA GLU A 285 -6.51 -17.10 1.18
C GLU A 285 -5.49 -16.66 0.11
N CYS A 286 -4.70 -17.62 -0.37
CA CYS A 286 -3.83 -17.44 -1.52
C CYS A 286 -4.50 -18.07 -2.73
N LEU A 287 -4.75 -17.28 -3.77
CA LEU A 287 -5.28 -17.76 -5.03
C LEU A 287 -4.16 -17.86 -6.07
N SER A 288 -4.20 -18.90 -6.90
CA SER A 288 -3.34 -19.00 -8.08
C SER A 288 -3.67 -17.87 -9.05
N PRO A 289 -2.71 -17.03 -9.48
CA PRO A 289 -2.98 -16.01 -10.48
C PRO A 289 -3.29 -16.62 -11.87
N SER A 290 -2.85 -17.85 -12.12
CA SER A 290 -3.09 -18.58 -13.38
C SER A 290 -4.45 -19.26 -13.40
N THR A 291 -4.91 -19.85 -12.30
CA THR A 291 -6.14 -20.69 -12.28
C THR A 291 -7.27 -20.12 -11.43
N ARG A 292 -6.97 -19.17 -10.53
CA ARG A 292 -7.85 -18.62 -9.47
C ARG A 292 -8.30 -19.64 -8.43
N GLU A 293 -7.70 -20.83 -8.42
CA GLU A 293 -7.95 -21.85 -7.40
C GLU A 293 -7.28 -21.47 -6.08
N VAL A 294 -7.87 -21.89 -4.97
CA VAL A 294 -7.32 -21.69 -3.63
C VAL A 294 -6.15 -22.65 -3.41
N ILE A 295 -4.96 -22.10 -3.18
CA ILE A 295 -3.73 -22.86 -2.92
C ILE A 295 -3.53 -23.05 -1.42
N PHE A 296 -3.82 -22.01 -0.65
CA PHE A 296 -3.61 -21.97 0.78
C PHE A 296 -4.77 -21.26 1.44
N LYS A 297 -5.22 -21.80 2.58
CA LYS A 297 -6.26 -21.23 3.42
C LYS A 297 -5.90 -21.44 4.88
N HIS A 298 -5.81 -20.36 5.63
CA HIS A 298 -5.43 -20.40 7.04
C HIS A 298 -6.13 -19.29 7.82
N ASP A 299 -6.55 -19.58 9.04
CA ASP A 299 -7.08 -18.54 9.93
C ASP A 299 -5.93 -17.65 10.39
N GLY A 300 -6.01 -16.33 10.21
CA GLY A 300 -4.91 -15.44 10.57
C GLY A 300 -4.51 -15.54 12.05
N VAL A 301 -3.32 -15.09 12.39
CA VAL A 301 -2.94 -14.93 13.81
C VAL A 301 -3.61 -13.67 14.36
N SER A 302 -4.37 -13.80 15.45
CA SER A 302 -4.94 -12.65 16.16
C SER A 302 -3.86 -11.85 16.90
N VAL A 303 -4.17 -10.61 17.29
CA VAL A 303 -3.24 -9.75 18.02
C VAL A 303 -2.81 -10.38 19.37
N ASP A 304 -3.72 -11.05 20.07
CA ASP A 304 -3.44 -11.70 21.36
C ASP A 304 -2.58 -12.96 21.20
N GLU A 305 -2.83 -13.76 20.16
CA GLU A 305 -1.97 -14.90 19.82
C GLU A 305 -0.58 -14.41 19.41
N ALA A 306 -0.49 -13.36 18.59
CA ALA A 306 0.79 -12.78 18.20
C ALA A 306 1.57 -12.28 19.43
N ARG A 307 0.91 -11.68 20.42
CA ARG A 307 1.55 -11.27 21.68
C ARG A 307 2.17 -12.47 22.41
N THR A 308 1.44 -13.58 22.46
CA THR A 308 1.93 -14.83 23.06
C THR A 308 3.14 -15.40 22.30
N LEU A 309 3.13 -15.36 20.97
CA LEU A 309 4.25 -15.79 20.12
C LEU A 309 5.49 -14.91 20.33
N VAL A 310 5.31 -13.59 20.45
CA VAL A 310 6.38 -12.64 20.75
C VAL A 310 6.99 -12.89 22.13
N ASP A 311 6.16 -13.20 23.13
CA ASP A 311 6.64 -13.56 24.46
C ASP A 311 7.49 -14.83 24.44
N ARG A 312 7.05 -15.86 23.71
CA ARG A 312 7.83 -17.09 23.51
C ARG A 312 9.13 -16.85 22.75
N SER A 313 9.10 -16.00 21.73
CA SER A 313 10.30 -15.59 20.98
C SER A 313 11.33 -14.94 21.91
N HIS A 314 10.86 -14.05 22.79
CA HIS A 314 11.71 -13.40 23.77
C HIS A 314 12.36 -14.37 24.78
N GLU A 315 11.63 -15.39 25.23
CA GLU A 315 12.22 -16.43 26.10
C GLU A 315 13.23 -17.30 25.34
N ALA A 316 12.92 -17.70 24.11
CA ALA A 316 13.86 -18.43 23.25
C ALA A 316 15.15 -17.64 23.00
N PHE A 317 15.06 -16.32 22.82
CA PHE A 317 16.21 -15.45 22.63
C PHE A 317 17.23 -15.52 23.78
N LYS A 318 16.78 -15.65 25.03
CA LYS A 318 17.67 -15.74 26.20
C LYS A 318 18.61 -16.96 26.13
N ILE A 319 18.18 -18.00 25.44
CA ILE A 319 18.92 -19.24 25.20
C ILE A 319 19.71 -19.11 23.89
N TYR A 320 19.03 -18.75 22.80
CA TYR A 320 19.61 -18.77 21.45
C TYR A 320 20.81 -17.83 21.29
N ARG A 321 20.78 -16.65 21.91
CA ARG A 321 21.91 -15.70 21.88
C ARG A 321 23.23 -16.26 22.46
N LYS A 322 23.18 -17.38 23.19
CA LYS A 322 24.35 -18.05 23.78
C LYS A 322 24.85 -19.22 22.94
N VAL A 323 24.09 -19.67 21.93
CA VAL A 323 24.51 -20.71 21.01
C VAL A 323 25.71 -20.20 20.21
N PRO A 324 26.86 -20.89 20.16
CA PRO A 324 28.03 -20.43 19.42
C PRO A 324 27.76 -20.17 17.93
N LEU A 325 28.45 -19.20 17.32
CA LEU A 325 28.28 -18.86 15.89
C LEU A 325 28.48 -20.08 14.98
N ALA A 326 29.48 -20.93 15.28
CA ALA A 326 29.73 -22.16 14.53
C ALA A 326 28.51 -23.11 14.49
N GLU A 327 27.79 -23.24 15.60
CA GLU A 327 26.56 -24.04 15.67
C GLU A 327 25.41 -23.38 14.90
N ARG A 328 25.27 -22.05 14.99
CA ARG A 328 24.27 -21.30 14.20
C ARG A 328 24.53 -21.43 12.70
N LYS A 329 25.79 -21.36 12.25
CA LYS A 329 26.21 -21.61 10.87
C LYS A 329 25.86 -23.04 10.42
N ALA A 330 26.14 -24.04 11.25
CA ALA A 330 25.82 -25.44 10.95
C ALA A 330 24.31 -25.68 10.78
N ILE A 331 23.47 -25.05 11.61
CA ILE A 331 22.00 -25.10 11.47
C ILE A 331 21.56 -24.47 10.15
N MET A 332 22.06 -23.27 9.81
CA MET A 332 21.74 -22.60 8.56
C MET A 332 22.10 -23.46 7.34
N ILE A 333 23.31 -24.02 7.30
CA ILE A 333 23.77 -24.89 6.20
C ILE A 333 22.82 -26.09 6.03
N LYS A 334 22.47 -26.79 7.12
CA LYS A 334 21.54 -27.92 7.07
C LYS A 334 20.15 -27.52 6.55
N ALA A 335 19.64 -26.35 6.95
CA ALA A 335 18.36 -25.85 6.46
C ALA A 335 18.42 -25.53 4.95
N LEU A 336 19.51 -24.92 4.48
CA LEU A 336 19.73 -24.65 3.05
C LEU A 336 19.86 -25.93 2.24
N ASP A 337 20.54 -26.96 2.76
CA ASP A 337 20.65 -28.26 2.09
C ASP A 337 19.29 -28.96 2.01
N TYR A 338 18.44 -28.86 3.05
CA TYR A 338 17.07 -29.37 3.04
C TYR A 338 16.22 -28.71 1.94
N LEU A 339 16.28 -27.38 1.81
CA LEU A 339 15.57 -26.63 0.77
C LEU A 339 16.10 -26.97 -0.62
N THR A 340 17.43 -27.10 -0.77
CA THR A 340 18.07 -27.47 -2.05
C THR A 340 17.62 -28.86 -2.51
N ALA A 341 17.52 -29.82 -1.59
CA ALA A 341 17.03 -31.17 -1.89
C ALA A 341 15.55 -31.19 -2.34
N SER A 342 14.81 -30.12 -2.07
CA SER A 342 13.38 -29.98 -2.41
C SER A 342 13.12 -28.98 -3.56
N GLU A 343 14.15 -28.55 -4.28
CA GLU A 343 14.09 -27.44 -5.26
C GLU A 343 12.93 -27.59 -6.26
N ASP A 344 12.76 -28.78 -6.86
CA ASP A 344 11.71 -29.02 -7.87
C ASP A 344 10.30 -28.85 -7.31
N VAL A 345 10.07 -29.23 -6.05
CA VAL A 345 8.77 -29.08 -5.39
C VAL A 345 8.52 -27.61 -5.07
N LEU A 346 9.51 -26.95 -4.48
CA LEU A 346 9.42 -25.53 -4.10
C LEU A 346 9.27 -24.62 -5.32
N ALA A 347 9.90 -24.95 -6.46
CA ALA A 347 9.73 -24.24 -7.71
C ALA A 347 8.28 -24.33 -8.23
N LYS A 348 7.65 -25.52 -8.15
CA LYS A 348 6.24 -25.70 -8.51
C LYS A 348 5.31 -24.94 -7.58
N GLU A 349 5.57 -24.97 -6.27
CA GLU A 349 4.80 -24.20 -5.28
C GLU A 349 4.89 -22.69 -5.54
N LEU A 350 6.08 -22.20 -5.90
CA LEU A 350 6.26 -20.79 -6.25
C LEU A 350 5.49 -20.44 -7.53
N THR A 351 5.67 -21.21 -8.61
CA THR A 351 4.92 -21.02 -9.86
C THR A 351 3.41 -21.02 -9.63
N LEU A 352 2.91 -21.92 -8.78
CA LEU A 352 1.49 -21.98 -8.46
C LEU A 352 1.01 -20.72 -7.70
N GLN A 353 1.75 -20.28 -6.68
CA GLN A 353 1.38 -19.16 -5.82
C GLN A 353 1.50 -17.79 -6.50
N MET A 354 2.49 -17.60 -7.38
CA MET A 354 2.79 -16.28 -7.93
C MET A 354 2.71 -16.16 -9.45
N GLY A 355 2.60 -17.27 -10.17
CA GLY A 355 2.54 -17.26 -11.64
C GLY A 355 3.89 -17.14 -12.35
N ARG A 356 5.02 -17.17 -11.64
CA ARG A 356 6.33 -17.15 -12.30
C ARG A 356 6.52 -18.39 -13.17
N PRO A 357 6.99 -18.26 -14.42
CA PRO A 357 7.30 -19.40 -15.27
C PRO A 357 8.20 -20.43 -14.56
N ILE A 358 7.85 -21.71 -14.67
CA ILE A 358 8.52 -22.83 -14.00
C ILE A 358 9.99 -22.94 -14.40
N SER A 359 10.33 -22.50 -15.61
CA SER A 359 11.70 -22.41 -16.13
C SER A 359 12.60 -21.47 -15.30
N ALA A 360 12.01 -20.45 -14.67
CA ALA A 360 12.71 -19.45 -13.87
C ALA A 360 12.58 -19.67 -12.35
N ALA A 361 11.54 -20.36 -11.87
CA ALA A 361 11.23 -20.47 -10.44
C ALA A 361 12.37 -21.06 -9.60
N ALA A 362 13.04 -22.13 -10.07
CA ALA A 362 14.15 -22.76 -9.36
C ALA A 362 15.39 -21.85 -9.22
N SER A 363 15.57 -20.88 -10.14
CA SER A 363 16.71 -19.97 -10.09
C SER A 363 16.69 -19.05 -8.86
N GLU A 364 15.50 -18.72 -8.34
CA GLU A 364 15.36 -17.95 -7.11
C GLU A 364 15.89 -18.73 -5.90
N LEU A 365 15.63 -20.04 -5.80
CA LEU A 365 16.14 -20.86 -4.69
C LEU A 365 17.66 -20.97 -4.71
N ARG A 366 18.26 -21.16 -5.89
CA ARG A 366 19.72 -21.15 -6.04
C ARG A 366 20.33 -19.80 -5.67
N THR A 367 19.67 -18.70 -6.05
CA THR A 367 20.12 -17.35 -5.71
C THR A 367 19.94 -17.05 -4.21
N MET A 368 18.86 -17.54 -3.59
CA MET A 368 18.63 -17.50 -2.14
C MET A 368 19.77 -18.18 -1.39
N ARG A 369 20.17 -19.39 -1.83
CA ARG A 369 21.30 -20.12 -1.27
C ARG A 369 22.60 -19.31 -1.37
N LYS A 370 22.92 -18.76 -2.56
CA LYS A 370 24.11 -17.91 -2.75
C LYS A 370 24.15 -16.71 -1.78
N ARG A 371 23.00 -16.06 -1.54
CA ARG A 371 22.91 -14.94 -0.59
C ARG A 371 23.14 -15.40 0.86
N ALA A 372 22.60 -16.55 1.24
CA ALA A 372 22.85 -17.13 2.55
C ALA A 372 24.31 -17.56 2.74
N GLU A 373 24.93 -18.13 1.69
CA GLU A 373 26.35 -18.53 1.68
C GLU A 373 27.28 -17.34 1.89
N TYR A 374 26.99 -16.19 1.27
CA TYR A 374 27.74 -14.97 1.53
C TYR A 374 27.70 -14.54 3.01
N PHE A 375 26.53 -14.58 3.65
CA PHE A 375 26.43 -14.29 5.08
C PHE A 375 27.15 -15.33 5.94
N LEU A 376 27.12 -16.61 5.56
CA LEU A 376 27.87 -17.66 6.25
C LEU A 376 29.38 -17.43 6.18
N GLU A 377 29.89 -17.01 5.03
CA GLU A 377 31.29 -16.68 4.79
C GLU A 377 31.73 -15.48 5.64
N THR A 378 30.94 -14.39 5.62
CA THR A 378 31.32 -13.11 6.23
C THR A 378 30.96 -12.98 7.71
N ALA A 379 30.16 -13.88 8.29
CA ALA A 379 29.66 -13.77 9.66
C ALA A 379 30.74 -13.63 10.74
N GLU A 380 31.87 -14.33 10.61
CA GLU A 380 32.97 -14.29 11.59
C GLU A 380 33.56 -12.88 11.68
N GLU A 381 33.89 -12.29 10.53
CA GLU A 381 34.41 -10.93 10.45
C GLU A 381 33.35 -9.91 10.89
N ALA A 382 32.14 -10.01 10.33
CA ALA A 382 31.07 -9.05 10.56
C ALA A 382 30.59 -9.00 12.03
N LEU A 383 30.71 -10.09 12.78
CA LEU A 383 30.30 -10.19 14.19
C LEU A 383 31.45 -10.12 15.19
N SER A 384 32.69 -9.97 14.71
CA SER A 384 33.88 -9.88 15.57
C SER A 384 33.89 -8.62 16.45
N ASP A 385 34.61 -8.70 17.57
CA ASP A 385 34.86 -7.54 18.43
C ASP A 385 35.75 -6.53 17.72
N ILE A 386 35.39 -5.25 17.82
CA ILE A 386 36.15 -4.13 17.27
C ILE A 386 37.12 -3.63 18.36
N PRO A 387 38.45 -3.75 18.17
CA PRO A 387 39.40 -3.37 19.20
C PRO A 387 39.39 -1.86 19.46
N GLY A 388 39.46 -1.47 20.74
CA GLY A 388 39.73 -0.10 21.14
C GLY A 388 41.21 0.25 21.00
N LYS A 389 41.55 1.53 21.20
CA LYS A 389 42.97 1.94 21.27
C LYS A 389 43.63 1.27 22.48
N ALA A 390 44.94 1.03 22.42
CA ALA A 390 45.70 0.57 23.58
C ALA A 390 45.81 1.68 24.65
N GLU A 391 45.74 1.31 25.93
CA GLU A 391 46.00 2.20 27.08
C GLU A 391 46.48 1.36 28.27
N ASP A 392 47.59 1.77 28.88
CA ASP A 392 48.21 1.01 29.95
C ASP A 392 47.27 0.85 31.16
N GLY A 393 47.09 -0.39 31.59
CA GLY A 393 46.21 -0.74 32.71
C GLY A 393 44.73 -0.86 32.34
N PHE A 394 44.36 -0.76 31.06
CA PHE A 394 42.99 -0.89 30.59
C PHE A 394 42.82 -1.86 29.41
N GLU A 395 41.68 -2.55 29.37
CA GLU A 395 41.20 -3.27 28.18
C GLU A 395 39.98 -2.57 27.61
N ARG A 396 39.94 -2.40 26.28
CA ARG A 396 38.90 -1.65 25.58
C ARG A 396 38.55 -2.28 24.26
N TRP A 397 37.26 -2.49 24.01
CA TRP A 397 36.75 -2.97 22.73
C TRP A 397 35.25 -2.68 22.62
N VAL A 398 34.70 -2.87 21.42
CA VAL A 398 33.27 -2.79 21.14
C VAL A 398 32.81 -4.14 20.61
N SER A 399 31.84 -4.75 21.29
CA SER A 399 31.20 -5.98 20.85
C SER A 399 29.93 -5.70 20.06
N ARG A 400 29.65 -6.55 19.08
CA ARG A 400 28.36 -6.62 18.40
C ARG A 400 27.50 -7.66 19.09
N VAL A 401 26.36 -7.23 19.65
CA VAL A 401 25.44 -8.11 20.37
C VAL A 401 24.09 -8.17 19.64
N PRO A 402 23.43 -9.33 19.59
CA PRO A 402 22.13 -9.45 18.94
C PRO A 402 21.08 -8.57 19.63
N LEU A 403 20.10 -8.10 18.86
CA LEU A 403 19.05 -7.19 19.30
C LEU A 403 18.01 -7.87 20.19
N GLY A 404 17.56 -9.07 19.83
CA GLY A 404 16.42 -9.76 20.44
C GLY A 404 15.45 -10.33 19.42
N PRO A 405 14.15 -10.42 19.75
CA PRO A 405 13.12 -10.78 18.77
C PRO A 405 13.01 -9.73 17.66
N VAL A 406 13.24 -10.11 16.41
CA VAL A 406 13.08 -9.26 15.23
C VAL A 406 11.86 -9.69 14.43
N PHE A 407 11.11 -8.72 13.91
CA PHE A 407 9.94 -8.96 13.08
C PHE A 407 10.29 -8.70 11.61
N ILE A 408 10.07 -9.69 10.75
CA ILE A 408 10.37 -9.62 9.32
C ILE A 408 9.06 -9.77 8.55
N SER A 409 8.72 -8.81 7.70
CA SER A 409 7.57 -8.87 6.78
C SER A 409 8.07 -8.84 5.34
N SER A 410 7.96 -9.98 4.65
CA SER A 410 8.46 -10.13 3.27
C SER A 410 7.37 -9.94 2.21
N ALA A 411 7.77 -9.44 1.03
CA ALA A 411 6.90 -9.30 -0.13
C ALA A 411 6.76 -10.63 -0.90
N TRP A 412 5.83 -10.66 -1.86
CA TRP A 412 5.45 -11.87 -2.60
C TRP A 412 6.23 -12.10 -3.90
N ASN A 413 6.86 -11.06 -4.44
CA ASN A 413 7.43 -11.10 -5.79
C ASN A 413 8.74 -11.90 -5.85
N PHE A 414 9.58 -11.85 -4.82
CA PHE A 414 10.76 -12.70 -4.65
C PHE A 414 10.83 -13.21 -3.21
N PRO A 415 9.89 -14.09 -2.81
CA PRO A 415 9.65 -14.37 -1.39
C PRO A 415 10.82 -15.10 -0.72
N TRP A 416 11.62 -15.86 -1.47
CA TRP A 416 12.82 -16.52 -0.92
C TRP A 416 13.98 -15.53 -0.79
N LEU A 417 14.21 -14.72 -1.83
CA LEU A 417 15.31 -13.74 -1.83
C LEU A 417 15.10 -12.66 -0.78
N ILE A 418 13.92 -12.06 -0.75
CA ILE A 418 13.60 -10.97 0.19
C ILE A 418 13.67 -11.47 1.64
N THR A 419 13.17 -12.67 1.90
CA THR A 419 13.20 -13.23 3.24
C THR A 419 14.63 -13.56 3.68
N ILE A 420 15.45 -14.19 2.85
CA ILE A 420 16.80 -14.60 3.26
C ILE A 420 17.73 -13.42 3.53
N ASN A 421 17.55 -12.31 2.82
CA ASN A 421 18.33 -11.07 2.99
C ASN A 421 18.32 -10.55 4.44
N THR A 422 17.27 -10.86 5.20
CA THR A 422 17.08 -10.42 6.59
C THR A 422 17.07 -11.59 7.57
N LEU A 423 16.53 -12.75 7.18
CA LEU A 423 16.47 -13.95 8.02
C LEU A 423 17.87 -14.50 8.32
N ALA A 424 18.74 -14.60 7.31
CA ALA A 424 20.08 -15.14 7.49
C ALA A 424 20.94 -14.34 8.47
N PRO A 425 21.13 -13.01 8.28
CA PRO A 425 21.92 -12.22 9.21
C PRO A 425 21.30 -12.15 10.61
N ALA A 426 19.96 -12.13 10.75
CA ALA A 426 19.29 -12.18 12.05
C ALA A 426 19.64 -13.45 12.85
N LEU A 427 19.42 -14.62 12.26
CA LEU A 427 19.69 -15.90 12.92
C LEU A 427 21.19 -16.07 13.20
N LEU A 428 22.06 -15.69 12.25
CA LEU A 428 23.50 -15.76 12.42
C LEU A 428 24.02 -14.78 13.49
N ALA A 429 23.41 -13.61 13.67
CA ALA A 429 23.72 -12.69 14.77
C ALA A 429 23.30 -13.24 16.16
N GLY A 430 22.30 -14.13 16.19
CA GLY A 430 21.76 -14.73 17.41
C GLY A 430 20.42 -14.14 17.85
N ASP A 431 19.71 -13.45 16.96
CA ASP A 431 18.34 -12.99 17.17
C ASP A 431 17.32 -14.14 17.05
N THR A 432 16.13 -13.92 17.58
CA THR A 432 14.96 -14.75 17.25
C THR A 432 14.07 -14.00 16.27
N VAL A 433 13.37 -14.73 15.39
CA VAL A 433 12.65 -14.15 14.26
C VAL A 433 11.17 -14.50 14.32
N LEU A 434 10.34 -13.46 14.16
CA LEU A 434 8.92 -13.53 13.88
C LEU A 434 8.74 -13.16 12.41
N LEU A 435 8.60 -14.17 11.55
CA LEU A 435 8.46 -14.00 10.10
C LEU A 435 6.99 -13.95 9.72
N LYS A 436 6.57 -12.83 9.15
CA LYS A 436 5.31 -12.68 8.43
C LYS A 436 5.58 -12.87 6.92
N PRO A 437 5.27 -14.03 6.33
CA PRO A 437 5.28 -14.17 4.88
C PRO A 437 4.14 -13.33 4.25
N SER A 438 4.27 -13.07 2.95
CA SER A 438 3.19 -12.45 2.19
C SER A 438 1.97 -13.40 2.13
N PRO A 439 0.73 -12.89 2.28
CA PRO A 439 -0.48 -13.68 2.08
C PRO A 439 -0.62 -14.31 0.69
N GLN A 440 0.13 -13.81 -0.31
CA GLN A 440 0.13 -14.30 -1.68
C GLN A 440 1.19 -15.40 -1.94
N THR A 441 2.18 -15.55 -1.07
CA THR A 441 3.17 -16.65 -1.13
C THR A 441 3.40 -17.29 0.24
N PRO A 442 2.31 -17.66 0.95
CA PRO A 442 2.38 -18.02 2.37
C PRO A 442 3.20 -19.29 2.63
N LEU A 443 3.22 -20.24 1.68
CA LEU A 443 3.92 -21.52 1.87
C LEU A 443 5.43 -21.33 2.05
N VAL A 444 6.03 -20.24 1.54
CA VAL A 444 7.47 -19.98 1.71
C VAL A 444 7.85 -19.88 3.18
N GLY A 445 7.00 -19.24 4.01
CA GLY A 445 7.22 -19.17 5.45
C GLY A 445 7.16 -20.56 6.11
N ASP A 446 6.18 -21.37 5.73
CA ASP A 446 5.99 -22.72 6.27
C ASP A 446 7.17 -23.64 5.90
N ARG A 447 7.66 -23.55 4.65
CA ARG A 447 8.80 -24.33 4.17
C ARG A 447 10.12 -23.90 4.81
N LEU A 448 10.32 -22.61 5.06
CA LEU A 448 11.45 -22.14 5.86
C LEU A 448 11.41 -22.70 7.28
N LYS A 449 10.24 -22.64 7.94
CA LYS A 449 10.05 -23.19 9.28
C LYS A 449 10.36 -24.69 9.33
N GLU A 450 9.84 -25.45 8.38
CA GLU A 450 10.08 -26.88 8.23
C GLU A 450 11.58 -27.20 8.07
N ALA A 451 12.28 -26.45 7.19
CA ALA A 451 13.71 -26.62 6.96
C ALA A 451 14.56 -26.33 8.20
N PHE A 452 14.24 -25.25 8.93
CA PHE A 452 14.96 -24.90 10.16
C PHE A 452 14.65 -25.84 11.32
N ASP A 453 13.42 -26.33 11.44
CA ASP A 453 13.07 -27.38 12.41
C ASP A 453 13.85 -28.66 12.13
N HIS A 454 13.92 -29.08 10.86
CA HIS A 454 14.71 -30.23 10.43
C HIS A 454 16.21 -30.04 10.74
N ALA A 455 16.72 -28.83 10.56
CA ALA A 455 18.12 -28.50 10.84
C ALA A 455 18.47 -28.46 12.34
N GLY A 456 17.47 -28.55 13.22
CA GLY A 456 17.65 -28.51 14.67
C GLY A 456 17.70 -27.10 15.26
N LEU A 457 17.09 -26.11 14.59
CA LEU A 457 16.91 -24.78 15.16
C LEU A 457 16.11 -24.90 16.47
N PRO A 458 16.54 -24.26 17.58
CA PRO A 458 15.81 -24.36 18.84
C PRO A 458 14.37 -23.84 18.71
N LYS A 459 13.46 -24.48 19.45
CA LYS A 459 12.05 -24.14 19.47
C LYS A 459 11.83 -22.64 19.71
N ASP A 460 10.89 -22.05 18.97
CA ASP A 460 10.45 -20.66 19.06
C ASP A 460 11.48 -19.60 18.63
N VAL A 461 12.66 -20.02 18.13
CA VAL A 461 13.65 -19.11 17.53
C VAL A 461 13.17 -18.57 16.20
N LEU A 462 12.56 -19.40 15.35
CA LEU A 462 11.83 -18.96 14.16
C LEU A 462 10.35 -19.27 14.33
N GLN A 463 9.50 -18.26 14.19
CA GLN A 463 8.05 -18.40 14.26
C GLN A 463 7.40 -17.75 13.04
N ILE A 464 6.39 -18.41 12.47
CA ILE A 464 5.64 -17.92 11.31
C ILE A 464 4.34 -17.27 11.78
N LEU A 465 4.14 -16.01 11.41
CA LEU A 465 2.98 -15.22 11.75
C LEU A 465 2.19 -14.93 10.47
N HIS A 466 1.22 -15.80 10.17
CA HIS A 466 0.27 -15.59 9.08
C HIS A 466 -0.70 -14.46 9.46
N LEU A 467 -0.35 -13.22 9.12
CA LEU A 467 -1.17 -12.02 9.38
C LEU A 467 -1.84 -11.54 8.09
N GLY A 468 -3.18 -11.52 8.07
CA GLY A 468 -3.97 -11.23 6.86
C GLY A 468 -4.37 -9.77 6.68
N GLY A 469 -4.30 -8.94 7.72
CA GLY A 469 -4.79 -7.56 7.68
C GLY A 469 -3.79 -6.52 8.15
N ARG A 470 -4.00 -5.28 7.67
CA ARG A 470 -3.18 -4.11 8.01
C ARG A 470 -3.25 -3.78 9.51
N HIS A 471 -4.41 -3.97 10.13
CA HIS A 471 -4.61 -3.73 11.57
C HIS A 471 -3.74 -4.64 12.43
N GLU A 472 -3.75 -5.95 12.14
CA GLU A 472 -3.00 -6.94 12.90
C GLU A 472 -1.49 -6.69 12.76
N LEU A 473 -1.01 -6.36 11.54
CA LEU A 473 0.38 -5.96 11.30
C LEU A 473 0.77 -4.71 12.11
N GLN A 474 -0.05 -3.65 12.07
CA GLN A 474 0.22 -2.40 12.80
C GLN A 474 0.26 -2.63 14.32
N ALA A 475 -0.66 -3.44 14.86
CA ALA A 475 -0.69 -3.76 16.28
C ALA A 475 0.55 -4.58 16.70
N VAL A 476 0.94 -5.57 15.89
CA VAL A 476 2.09 -6.45 16.21
C VAL A 476 3.39 -5.66 16.25
N VAL A 477 3.64 -4.77 15.28
CA VAL A 477 4.89 -3.98 15.26
C VAL A 477 5.01 -2.97 16.39
N GLN A 478 3.95 -2.73 17.17
CA GLN A 478 3.99 -1.91 18.38
C GLN A 478 4.47 -2.67 19.62
N PHE A 479 4.58 -4.00 19.58
CA PHE A 479 4.92 -4.77 20.77
C PHE A 479 6.34 -4.47 21.27
N PRO A 480 6.52 -4.11 22.57
CA PRO A 480 7.79 -3.58 23.10
C PRO A 480 8.94 -4.59 23.07
N LYS A 481 8.63 -5.90 23.00
CA LYS A 481 9.62 -6.98 22.93
C LYS A 481 10.21 -7.20 21.53
N ILE A 482 9.58 -6.67 20.48
CA ILE A 482 10.15 -6.66 19.13
C ILE A 482 11.25 -5.61 19.09
N ARG A 483 12.47 -5.98 18.74
CA ARG A 483 13.66 -5.13 18.80
C ARG A 483 14.10 -4.58 17.44
N GLN A 484 13.52 -5.07 16.36
CA GLN A 484 13.62 -4.50 15.02
C GLN A 484 12.39 -4.88 14.18
N VAL A 485 12.02 -4.00 13.25
CA VAL A 485 11.02 -4.27 12.22
C VAL A 485 11.69 -4.16 10.84
N CYS A 486 11.72 -5.25 10.09
CA CYS A 486 12.12 -5.27 8.69
C CYS A 486 10.87 -5.41 7.81
N PHE A 487 10.68 -4.51 6.87
CA PHE A 487 9.55 -4.54 5.95
C PHE A 487 10.04 -4.35 4.51
N THR A 488 9.60 -5.25 3.63
CA THR A 488 9.74 -5.10 2.19
C THR A 488 8.36 -5.11 1.54
N GLY A 489 8.07 -4.12 0.70
CA GLY A 489 6.77 -3.96 0.04
C GLY A 489 6.56 -2.54 -0.47
N SER A 490 5.31 -2.15 -0.72
CA SER A 490 5.03 -0.83 -1.28
C SER A 490 5.40 0.32 -0.33
N THR A 491 5.71 1.49 -0.91
CA THR A 491 6.03 2.71 -0.15
C THR A 491 4.91 3.10 0.83
N GLY A 492 3.65 2.99 0.40
CA GLY A 492 2.50 3.20 1.29
C GLY A 492 2.47 2.25 2.49
N GLY A 493 2.87 0.98 2.30
CA GLY A 493 3.04 0.01 3.38
C GLY A 493 4.18 0.37 4.32
N GLY A 494 5.34 0.76 3.79
CA GLY A 494 6.49 1.20 4.56
C GLY A 494 6.19 2.42 5.44
N LEU A 495 5.52 3.43 4.89
CA LEU A 495 5.08 4.61 5.64
C LEU A 495 4.08 4.24 6.74
N ALA A 496 3.19 3.27 6.50
CA ALA A 496 2.27 2.79 7.52
C ALA A 496 3.01 2.10 8.68
N ILE A 497 4.03 1.27 8.39
CA ILE A 497 4.90 0.67 9.40
C ILE A 497 5.66 1.75 10.19
N ARG A 498 6.20 2.75 9.50
CA ARG A 498 6.92 3.86 10.14
C ARG A 498 6.03 4.64 11.10
N ARG A 499 4.79 4.93 10.70
CA ARG A 499 3.79 5.57 11.58
C ARG A 499 3.43 4.69 12.77
N ALA A 500 3.20 3.40 12.55
CA ALA A 500 2.85 2.46 13.61
C ALA A 500 3.97 2.25 14.63
N THR A 501 5.22 2.55 14.28
CA THR A 501 6.39 2.41 15.16
C THR A 501 6.89 3.75 15.71
N ALA A 502 6.26 4.88 15.38
CA ALA A 502 6.76 6.22 15.70
C ALA A 502 6.91 6.50 17.21
N ASP A 503 6.06 5.91 18.05
CA ASP A 503 6.13 6.04 19.51
C ASP A 503 7.16 5.11 20.17
N ARG A 504 7.99 4.43 19.37
CA ARG A 504 9.01 3.48 19.82
C ARG A 504 10.37 3.89 19.30
N VAL A 505 11.38 3.76 20.15
CA VAL A 505 12.80 3.83 19.73
C VAL A 505 13.22 2.45 19.23
N VAL A 506 12.61 2.00 18.12
CA VAL A 506 12.90 0.72 17.48
C VAL A 506 13.47 0.97 16.08
N PRO A 507 14.58 0.31 15.70
CA PRO A 507 15.06 0.32 14.33
C PRO A 507 13.99 -0.22 13.37
N VAL A 508 13.85 0.46 12.24
CA VAL A 508 12.98 0.05 11.14
C VAL A 508 13.83 0.01 9.88
N ASN A 509 13.88 -1.16 9.24
CA ASN A 509 14.50 -1.34 7.94
C ASN A 509 13.40 -1.45 6.88
N LEU A 510 13.40 -0.55 5.90
CA LEU A 510 12.41 -0.44 4.85
C LEU A 510 13.09 -0.61 3.49
N GLU A 511 12.63 -1.61 2.73
CA GLU A 511 12.99 -1.81 1.32
C GLU A 511 11.71 -1.63 0.51
N LEU A 512 11.55 -0.51 -0.18
CA LEU A 512 10.28 -0.06 -0.76
C LEU A 512 10.33 -0.08 -2.30
N GLY A 513 9.33 0.53 -2.94
CA GLY A 513 9.19 0.52 -4.40
C GLY A 513 10.29 1.29 -5.12
N GLY A 514 10.40 1.04 -6.41
CA GLY A 514 11.27 1.72 -7.35
C GLY A 514 10.49 2.43 -8.46
N ASN A 515 11.21 3.13 -9.32
CA ASN A 515 10.76 3.52 -10.65
C ASN A 515 12.03 3.66 -11.50
N ASP A 516 12.68 2.51 -11.62
CA ASP A 516 14.11 2.43 -11.86
C ASP A 516 14.42 2.78 -13.31
N PRO A 517 15.22 3.82 -13.55
CA PRO A 517 15.48 4.28 -14.90
C PRO A 517 16.63 3.52 -15.57
N ALA A 518 16.52 3.35 -16.90
CA ALA A 518 17.61 2.93 -17.76
C ALA A 518 17.96 4.04 -18.75
N TYR A 519 19.25 4.37 -18.91
CA TYR A 519 19.72 5.30 -19.93
C TYR A 519 20.56 4.59 -20.99
N VAL A 520 20.13 4.66 -22.25
CA VAL A 520 20.81 4.12 -23.42
C VAL A 520 21.54 5.24 -24.15
N ARG A 521 22.86 5.25 -24.05
CA ARG A 521 23.73 6.26 -24.68
C ARG A 521 23.86 6.05 -26.18
N ALA A 522 24.33 7.10 -26.86
CA ALA A 522 24.52 7.12 -28.31
C ALA A 522 25.46 6.02 -28.83
N ASP A 523 26.38 5.53 -28.00
CA ASP A 523 27.40 4.55 -28.35
C ASP A 523 27.05 3.11 -27.91
N ALA A 524 25.88 2.91 -27.28
CA ALA A 524 25.44 1.61 -26.77
C ALA A 524 25.37 0.56 -27.90
N ASP A 525 25.61 -0.71 -27.53
CA ASP A 525 25.28 -1.82 -28.42
C ASP A 525 23.76 -2.01 -28.45
N ILE A 526 23.10 -1.50 -29.49
CA ILE A 526 21.64 -1.39 -29.56
C ILE A 526 20.93 -2.74 -29.41
N ALA A 527 21.36 -3.77 -30.15
CA ALA A 527 20.71 -5.06 -30.13
C ALA A 527 20.91 -5.77 -28.78
N TRP A 528 22.14 -5.76 -28.26
CA TRP A 528 22.44 -6.36 -26.97
C TRP A 528 21.76 -5.63 -25.81
N THR A 529 21.75 -4.30 -25.85
CA THR A 529 21.10 -3.46 -24.82
C THR A 529 19.60 -3.67 -24.83
N ALA A 530 18.96 -3.74 -26.01
CA ALA A 530 17.52 -3.95 -26.11
C ALA A 530 17.11 -5.31 -25.50
N ALA A 531 17.86 -6.38 -25.78
CA ALA A 531 17.59 -7.69 -25.19
C ALA A 531 17.64 -7.68 -23.65
N ASN A 532 18.65 -7.03 -23.06
CA ASN A 532 18.77 -6.95 -21.60
C ASN A 532 17.73 -6.03 -20.98
N ILE A 533 17.37 -4.91 -21.63
CA ILE A 533 16.34 -3.99 -21.12
C ILE A 533 14.96 -4.64 -21.15
N VAL A 534 14.61 -5.39 -22.21
CA VAL A 534 13.35 -6.14 -22.25
C VAL A 534 13.32 -7.19 -21.15
N ASP A 535 14.40 -7.95 -20.94
CA ASP A 535 14.45 -8.91 -19.83
C ASP A 535 14.29 -8.22 -18.47
N GLY A 536 15.04 -7.14 -18.23
CA GLY A 536 14.99 -6.36 -16.99
C GLY A 536 13.65 -5.69 -16.70
N ALA A 537 12.82 -5.43 -17.71
CA ALA A 537 11.48 -4.84 -17.54
C ALA A 537 10.35 -5.90 -17.51
N ILE A 538 10.53 -7.04 -18.18
CA ILE A 538 9.44 -8.00 -18.44
C ILE A 538 9.59 -9.29 -17.62
N PHE A 539 10.80 -9.62 -17.15
CA PHE A 539 11.02 -10.79 -16.30
C PHE A 539 10.07 -10.77 -15.09
N ASN A 540 9.55 -11.95 -14.70
CA ASN A 540 8.54 -12.07 -13.65
C ASN A 540 7.25 -11.25 -13.92
N SER A 541 6.94 -11.03 -15.20
CA SER A 541 5.86 -10.16 -15.68
C SER A 541 5.98 -8.72 -15.18
N GLY A 542 7.22 -8.21 -15.10
CA GLY A 542 7.58 -6.87 -14.64
C GLY A 542 7.38 -6.62 -13.14
N GLN A 543 7.14 -7.68 -12.36
CA GLN A 543 6.90 -7.56 -10.92
C GLN A 543 8.23 -7.69 -10.15
N SER A 544 9.12 -6.72 -10.32
CA SER A 544 10.41 -6.63 -9.60
C SER A 544 10.61 -5.22 -9.05
N CYS A 545 11.05 -5.10 -7.79
CA CYS A 545 11.34 -3.80 -7.20
C CYS A 545 12.50 -3.09 -7.89
N CYS A 546 13.41 -3.86 -8.50
CA CYS A 546 14.54 -3.34 -9.29
C CYS A 546 14.44 -3.65 -10.78
N GLY A 547 13.23 -3.90 -11.25
CA GLY A 547 12.92 -4.00 -12.67
C GLY A 547 13.01 -2.63 -13.32
N ILE A 548 13.34 -2.59 -14.61
CA ILE A 548 13.37 -1.33 -15.38
C ILE A 548 11.92 -0.88 -15.58
N GLU A 549 11.59 0.32 -15.09
CA GLU A 549 10.24 0.89 -15.18
C GLU A 549 10.18 2.02 -16.22
N ARG A 550 11.32 2.66 -16.55
CA ARG A 550 11.38 3.74 -17.55
C ARG A 550 12.72 3.82 -18.26
N VAL A 551 12.68 4.03 -19.58
CA VAL A 551 13.86 4.00 -20.44
C VAL A 551 14.07 5.35 -21.12
N TYR A 552 15.25 5.93 -20.94
CA TYR A 552 15.73 7.12 -21.63
C TYR A 552 16.70 6.70 -22.72
N VAL A 553 16.53 7.22 -23.93
CA VAL A 553 17.38 6.85 -25.07
C VAL A 553 17.86 8.09 -25.78
N HIS A 554 19.18 8.17 -25.99
CA HIS A 554 19.80 9.26 -26.71
C HIS A 554 19.19 9.40 -28.11
N GLU A 555 18.90 10.65 -28.52
CA GLU A 555 18.10 10.96 -29.70
C GLU A 555 18.63 10.35 -31.00
N SER A 556 19.96 10.23 -31.11
CA SER A 556 20.64 9.68 -32.29
C SER A 556 20.41 8.19 -32.51
N VAL A 557 20.00 7.44 -31.49
CA VAL A 557 19.79 5.98 -31.55
C VAL A 557 18.38 5.54 -31.13
N HIS A 558 17.53 6.47 -30.70
CA HIS A 558 16.17 6.18 -30.21
C HIS A 558 15.36 5.30 -31.17
N ASP A 559 15.23 5.70 -32.44
CA ASP A 559 14.35 5.00 -33.37
C ASP A 559 14.89 3.58 -33.71
N GLU A 560 16.22 3.43 -33.81
CA GLU A 560 16.87 2.13 -33.98
C GLU A 560 16.66 1.23 -32.74
N PHE A 561 16.74 1.81 -31.56
CA PHE A 561 16.52 1.11 -30.30
C PHE A 561 15.07 0.65 -30.13
N VAL A 562 14.09 1.48 -30.48
CA VAL A 562 12.66 1.08 -30.48
C VAL A 562 12.43 -0.12 -31.41
N LEU A 563 13.02 -0.12 -32.61
CA LEU A 563 12.94 -1.26 -33.52
C LEU A 563 13.61 -2.52 -32.94
N ALA A 564 14.70 -2.36 -32.19
CA ALA A 564 15.35 -3.47 -31.50
C ALA A 564 14.49 -4.06 -30.37
N LEU A 565 13.86 -3.21 -29.55
CA LEU A 565 12.89 -3.64 -28.52
C LEU A 565 11.71 -4.39 -29.14
N GLN A 566 11.15 -3.87 -30.24
CA GLN A 566 10.08 -4.53 -30.98
C GLN A 566 10.52 -5.92 -31.45
N ARG A 567 11.72 -6.07 -32.04
CA ARG A 567 12.22 -7.38 -32.46
C ARG A 567 12.32 -8.35 -31.28
N GLU A 568 12.87 -7.91 -30.16
CA GLU A 568 13.00 -8.75 -28.97
C GLU A 568 11.64 -9.22 -28.44
N LEU A 569 10.67 -8.31 -28.31
CA LEU A 569 9.33 -8.63 -27.83
C LEU A 569 8.57 -9.63 -28.72
N THR A 570 8.95 -9.81 -29.99
CA THR A 570 8.36 -10.89 -30.83
C THR A 570 8.75 -12.29 -30.37
N ALA A 571 9.86 -12.45 -29.66
CA ALA A 571 10.34 -13.74 -29.14
C ALA A 571 9.73 -14.12 -27.78
N TYR A 572 9.07 -13.17 -27.11
CA TYR A 572 8.43 -13.41 -25.81
C TYR A 572 7.12 -14.20 -25.98
N LYS A 573 6.87 -15.11 -25.04
CA LYS A 573 5.70 -15.98 -25.00
C LYS A 573 4.96 -15.79 -23.67
N LEU A 574 3.80 -15.14 -23.76
CA LEU A 574 2.82 -15.04 -22.69
C LEU A 574 1.97 -16.31 -22.62
N GLY A 575 1.84 -16.93 -21.46
CA GLY A 575 1.03 -18.15 -21.35
C GLY A 575 1.06 -18.83 -19.99
N ASP A 576 0.60 -20.08 -19.96
CA ASP A 576 0.61 -20.92 -18.77
C ASP A 576 2.04 -21.01 -18.21
N PRO A 577 2.27 -20.62 -16.94
CA PRO A 577 3.61 -20.64 -16.38
C PRO A 577 4.16 -22.05 -16.13
N PHE A 578 3.36 -23.11 -16.26
CA PHE A 578 3.88 -24.49 -16.24
C PHE A 578 4.36 -24.98 -17.62
N ASP A 579 4.04 -24.29 -18.71
CA ASP A 579 4.66 -24.55 -20.02
C ASP A 579 6.12 -24.05 -20.00
N LYS A 580 7.07 -24.95 -20.25
CA LYS A 580 8.51 -24.65 -20.22
C LYS A 580 8.94 -23.63 -21.27
N SER A 581 8.13 -23.38 -22.30
CA SER A 581 8.40 -22.38 -23.32
C SER A 581 7.82 -20.99 -22.99
N THR A 582 7.00 -20.87 -21.94
CA THR A 582 6.51 -19.59 -21.44
C THR A 582 7.65 -18.83 -20.76
N ASN A 583 7.79 -17.55 -21.07
CA ASN A 583 8.70 -16.63 -20.38
C ASN A 583 7.98 -15.40 -19.76
N VAL A 584 6.69 -15.21 -20.05
CA VAL A 584 5.82 -14.25 -19.35
C VAL A 584 4.61 -14.96 -18.77
N GLY A 585 4.48 -14.93 -17.44
CA GLY A 585 3.34 -15.52 -16.72
C GLY A 585 2.21 -14.51 -16.46
N PRO A 586 1.19 -14.86 -15.67
CA PRO A 586 0.20 -13.89 -15.22
C PRO A 586 0.81 -12.86 -14.26
N VAL A 587 0.16 -11.70 -14.15
CA VAL A 587 0.39 -10.80 -13.02
C VAL A 587 -0.37 -11.32 -11.80
N VAL A 588 0.08 -10.90 -10.62
CA VAL A 588 -0.27 -11.52 -9.33
C VAL A 588 -1.76 -11.48 -8.99
N SER A 589 -2.48 -10.46 -9.47
CA SER A 589 -3.88 -10.27 -9.10
C SER A 589 -4.65 -9.43 -10.12
N PRO A 590 -5.99 -9.58 -10.21
CA PRO A 590 -6.82 -8.73 -11.06
C PRO A 590 -6.67 -7.23 -10.78
N ARG A 591 -6.41 -6.86 -9.51
CA ARG A 591 -6.13 -5.48 -9.13
C ARG A 591 -4.86 -4.96 -9.79
N ALA A 592 -3.77 -5.74 -9.76
CA ALA A 592 -2.51 -5.37 -10.42
C ALA A 592 -2.72 -5.18 -11.93
N ALA A 593 -3.48 -6.08 -12.58
CA ALA A 593 -3.81 -5.92 -14.00
C ALA A 593 -4.60 -4.63 -14.30
N GLN A 594 -5.54 -4.25 -13.43
CA GLN A 594 -6.29 -3.00 -13.58
C GLN A 594 -5.40 -1.77 -13.39
N GLU A 595 -4.48 -1.80 -12.42
CA GLU A 595 -3.53 -0.70 -12.17
C GLU A 595 -2.58 -0.51 -13.35
N ILE A 596 -2.08 -1.61 -13.94
CA ILE A 596 -1.23 -1.56 -15.15
C ILE A 596 -1.99 -0.97 -16.35
N GLU A 597 -3.19 -1.47 -16.64
CA GLU A 597 -4.00 -0.95 -17.76
C GLU A 597 -4.44 0.50 -17.55
N ALA A 598 -4.60 0.95 -16.30
CA ALA A 598 -4.89 2.35 -15.98
C ALA A 598 -3.71 3.25 -16.36
N GLN A 599 -2.47 2.86 -16.06
CA GLN A 599 -1.28 3.63 -16.47
C GLN A 599 -1.09 3.65 -17.99
N VAL A 600 -1.35 2.53 -18.68
CA VAL A 600 -1.37 2.48 -20.15
C VAL A 600 -2.40 3.46 -20.71
N THR A 601 -3.63 3.43 -20.16
CA THR A 601 -4.72 4.31 -20.60
C THR A 601 -4.38 5.78 -20.37
N ASP A 602 -3.80 6.13 -19.22
CA ASP A 602 -3.32 7.48 -18.91
C ASP A 602 -2.29 7.95 -19.94
N ALA A 603 -1.26 7.15 -20.19
CA ALA A 603 -0.20 7.47 -21.14
C ALA A 603 -0.75 7.69 -22.56
N LEU A 604 -1.59 6.78 -23.05
CA LEU A 604 -2.22 6.91 -24.38
C LEU A 604 -3.10 8.15 -24.49
N SER A 605 -3.87 8.48 -23.44
CA SER A 605 -4.71 9.68 -23.42
C SER A 605 -3.91 10.99 -23.47
N LYS A 606 -2.64 10.95 -23.07
CA LYS A 606 -1.70 12.08 -23.06
C LYS A 606 -0.74 12.08 -24.26
N GLY A 607 -0.96 11.20 -25.23
CA GLY A 607 -0.23 11.20 -26.50
C GLY A 607 0.89 10.16 -26.61
N ALA A 608 1.05 9.25 -25.65
CA ALA A 608 1.89 8.08 -25.86
C ALA A 608 1.35 7.24 -27.02
N VAL A 609 2.23 6.50 -27.67
CA VAL A 609 1.90 5.58 -28.75
C VAL A 609 2.28 4.17 -28.31
N ASP A 610 1.33 3.24 -28.45
CA ASP A 610 1.62 1.83 -28.29
C ASP A 610 2.39 1.31 -29.52
N ALA A 611 3.66 1.02 -29.32
CA ALA A 611 4.56 0.47 -30.31
C ALA A 611 4.80 -1.03 -30.11
N THR A 612 3.94 -1.72 -29.36
CA THR A 612 4.04 -3.17 -29.15
C THR A 612 3.96 -3.91 -30.49
N PRO A 613 4.91 -4.80 -30.81
CA PRO A 613 4.88 -5.55 -32.06
C PRO A 613 3.74 -6.59 -32.05
N PRO A 614 3.24 -6.99 -33.23
CA PRO A 614 2.35 -8.15 -33.31
C PRO A 614 3.00 -9.40 -32.72
N ASN A 615 2.34 -10.02 -31.76
CA ASN A 615 2.75 -11.28 -31.15
C ASN A 615 1.52 -12.13 -30.87
N ALA A 616 1.49 -13.35 -31.40
CA ALA A 616 0.33 -14.23 -31.30
C ALA A 616 -0.05 -14.52 -29.84
N SER A 617 0.93 -14.72 -28.95
CA SER A 617 0.69 -15.04 -27.55
C SER A 617 0.09 -13.87 -26.77
N PHE A 618 0.40 -12.63 -27.16
CA PHE A 618 -0.13 -11.42 -26.53
C PHE A 618 -1.61 -11.21 -26.88
N ALA A 619 -2.00 -11.58 -28.11
CA ALA A 619 -3.39 -11.47 -28.57
C ALA A 619 -4.28 -12.63 -28.11
N SER A 620 -3.69 -13.75 -27.69
CA SER A 620 -4.40 -14.97 -27.29
C SER A 620 -4.01 -15.45 -25.89
N ALA A 621 -3.92 -14.52 -24.93
CA ALA A 621 -3.62 -14.88 -23.55
C ALA A 621 -4.67 -15.87 -23.00
N PRO A 622 -4.31 -16.77 -22.06
CA PRO A 622 -5.27 -17.72 -21.50
C PRO A 622 -6.48 -16.99 -20.86
N ASN A 623 -7.69 -17.49 -21.14
CA ASN A 623 -8.93 -16.88 -20.65
C ASN A 623 -9.15 -17.09 -19.14
N THR A 624 -8.46 -18.05 -18.53
CA THR A 624 -8.49 -18.34 -17.10
C THR A 624 -7.22 -17.79 -16.47
N GLY A 625 -7.33 -16.86 -15.53
CA GLY A 625 -6.19 -16.27 -14.82
C GLY A 625 -6.16 -14.74 -14.90
N THR A 626 -4.99 -14.16 -14.71
CA THR A 626 -4.76 -12.71 -14.78
C THR A 626 -3.54 -12.39 -15.62
N TYR A 627 -3.69 -12.39 -16.95
CA TYR A 627 -2.58 -12.14 -17.87
C TYR A 627 -2.63 -10.71 -18.39
N VAL A 628 -1.47 -10.05 -18.40
CA VAL A 628 -1.25 -8.74 -19.02
C VAL A 628 -0.16 -8.92 -20.05
N ALA A 629 -0.43 -8.52 -21.29
CA ALA A 629 0.57 -8.58 -22.35
C ALA A 629 1.65 -7.51 -22.12
N PRO A 630 2.92 -7.81 -22.41
CA PRO A 630 3.95 -6.78 -22.46
C PRO A 630 3.54 -5.62 -23.37
N ARG A 631 3.76 -4.37 -22.92
CA ARG A 631 3.50 -3.16 -23.73
C ARG A 631 4.75 -2.31 -23.88
N LEU A 632 5.03 -1.91 -25.11
CA LEU A 632 6.06 -0.93 -25.44
C LEU A 632 5.38 0.41 -25.74
N LEU A 633 5.60 1.41 -24.88
CA LEU A 633 5.04 2.75 -25.06
C LEU A 633 6.15 3.71 -25.48
N ILE A 634 5.94 4.43 -26.57
CA ILE A 634 6.85 5.49 -27.04
C ILE A 634 6.15 6.84 -26.99
N ASN A 635 6.89 7.93 -27.22
CA ASN A 635 6.38 9.29 -27.10
C ASN A 635 5.81 9.57 -25.69
N VAL A 636 6.41 8.93 -24.68
CA VAL A 636 6.09 9.14 -23.27
C VAL A 636 6.84 10.35 -22.72
N ASN A 637 6.30 10.96 -21.67
CA ASN A 637 6.93 12.06 -20.94
C ASN A 637 6.51 12.04 -19.46
N HIS A 638 7.12 12.89 -18.65
CA HIS A 638 6.89 12.95 -17.20
C HIS A 638 5.52 13.48 -16.76
N ASP A 639 4.66 13.93 -17.68
CA ASP A 639 3.25 14.21 -17.36
C ASP A 639 2.40 12.93 -17.29
N MET A 640 2.95 11.79 -17.73
CA MET A 640 2.28 10.48 -17.75
C MET A 640 2.63 9.68 -16.49
N GLN A 641 1.63 9.01 -15.91
CA GLN A 641 1.82 8.25 -14.66
C GLN A 641 2.91 7.18 -14.78
N VAL A 642 2.98 6.50 -15.93
CA VAL A 642 3.99 5.46 -16.21
C VAL A 642 5.44 5.95 -16.11
N MET A 643 5.69 7.27 -16.20
CA MET A 643 7.02 7.84 -16.06
C MET A 643 7.32 8.32 -14.63
N ARG A 644 6.33 8.33 -13.73
CA ARG A 644 6.39 8.92 -12.39
C ARG A 644 6.16 7.91 -11.27
N ASP A 645 5.25 6.98 -11.48
CA ASP A 645 4.81 5.98 -10.51
C ASP A 645 5.30 4.57 -10.93
N GLU A 646 5.54 3.70 -9.95
CA GLU A 646 5.87 2.29 -10.18
C GLU A 646 4.70 1.60 -10.91
N THR A 647 4.94 0.97 -12.07
CA THR A 647 3.92 0.15 -12.74
C THR A 647 3.85 -1.25 -12.10
N PHE A 648 5.01 -1.84 -11.78
CA PHE A 648 5.12 -3.20 -11.25
C PHE A 648 4.44 -4.25 -12.14
N GLY A 649 4.62 -4.09 -13.45
CA GLY A 649 3.97 -4.86 -14.51
C GLY A 649 4.78 -4.83 -15.80
N PRO A 650 4.39 -5.61 -16.82
CA PRO A 650 5.23 -5.81 -18.01
C PRO A 650 5.12 -4.61 -18.97
N LEU A 651 5.64 -3.45 -18.59
CA LEU A 651 5.59 -2.21 -19.37
C LEU A 651 6.99 -1.69 -19.67
N LEU A 652 7.17 -1.13 -20.87
CA LEU A 652 8.41 -0.54 -21.36
C LEU A 652 8.11 0.85 -21.93
N PRO A 653 8.04 1.90 -21.09
CA PRO A 653 7.92 3.28 -21.57
C PRO A 653 9.30 3.81 -21.98
N VAL A 654 9.42 4.31 -23.21
CA VAL A 654 10.67 4.76 -23.83
C VAL A 654 10.59 6.22 -24.24
N MET A 655 11.40 7.04 -23.58
CA MET A 655 11.51 8.48 -23.78
C MET A 655 12.82 8.83 -24.51
N LYS A 656 12.72 9.72 -25.50
CA LYS A 656 13.87 10.31 -26.20
C LYS A 656 14.50 11.40 -25.33
N VAL A 657 15.83 11.45 -25.27
CA VAL A 657 16.61 12.51 -24.60
C VAL A 657 17.73 13.00 -25.52
N ARG A 658 18.11 14.27 -25.40
CA ARG A 658 19.05 14.96 -26.28
C ARG A 658 20.50 14.66 -25.96
N ASP A 659 20.85 14.50 -24.70
CA ASP A 659 22.23 14.31 -24.23
C ASP A 659 22.28 13.62 -22.86
N ASP A 660 23.51 13.32 -22.39
CA ASP A 660 23.78 12.67 -21.10
C ASP A 660 23.24 13.50 -19.91
N ALA A 661 23.25 14.84 -20.01
CA ALA A 661 22.82 15.71 -18.92
C ALA A 661 21.30 15.70 -18.74
N GLU A 662 20.54 15.79 -19.84
CA GLU A 662 19.08 15.64 -19.81
C GLU A 662 18.67 14.24 -19.33
N ALA A 663 19.42 13.20 -19.73
CA ALA A 663 19.18 11.85 -19.25
C ALA A 663 19.29 11.78 -17.72
N VAL A 664 20.41 12.24 -17.14
CA VAL A 664 20.61 12.22 -15.68
C VAL A 664 19.56 13.07 -14.95
N GLU A 665 19.23 14.26 -15.46
CA GLU A 665 18.17 15.11 -14.89
C GLU A 665 16.84 14.35 -14.81
N LEU A 666 16.41 13.75 -15.90
CA LEU A 666 15.15 13.01 -15.95
C LEU A 666 15.21 11.70 -15.17
N MET A 667 16.35 11.01 -15.13
CA MET A 667 16.56 9.84 -14.26
C MET A 667 16.39 10.23 -12.79
N ASN A 668 16.81 11.43 -12.38
CA ASN A 668 16.70 11.89 -11.00
C ASN A 668 15.32 12.51 -10.67
N ASP A 669 14.53 12.91 -11.67
CA ASP A 669 13.16 13.41 -11.51
C ASP A 669 12.16 12.29 -11.14
N SER A 670 12.35 11.75 -9.94
CA SER A 670 11.52 10.72 -9.32
C SER A 670 11.61 10.82 -7.80
N ASN A 671 10.53 10.45 -7.12
CA ASN A 671 10.51 10.28 -5.66
C ASN A 671 11.27 9.01 -5.22
N PHE A 672 11.57 8.11 -6.16
CA PHE A 672 12.24 6.84 -5.93
C PHE A 672 13.73 6.92 -6.27
N GLY A 673 14.50 5.99 -5.70
CA GLY A 673 15.94 5.87 -5.92
C GLY A 673 16.45 4.50 -5.47
N LEU A 674 15.82 3.41 -5.94
CA LEU A 674 16.28 2.06 -5.60
C LEU A 674 17.45 1.65 -6.50
N THR A 675 17.19 1.42 -7.79
CA THR A 675 18.25 1.20 -8.76
C THR A 675 18.14 2.08 -10.01
N ALA A 676 19.23 2.14 -10.77
CA ALA A 676 19.29 2.78 -12.07
C ALA A 676 20.31 2.05 -12.95
N SER A 677 20.22 2.19 -14.27
CA SER A 677 21.18 1.58 -15.19
C SER A 677 21.62 2.51 -16.33
N ILE A 678 22.89 2.44 -16.71
CA ILE A 678 23.47 3.19 -17.83
C ILE A 678 24.08 2.20 -18.82
N TRP A 679 23.73 2.32 -20.09
CA TRP A 679 24.10 1.39 -21.16
C TRP A 679 24.96 2.10 -22.21
N THR A 680 26.21 1.65 -22.37
CA THR A 680 27.24 2.34 -23.16
C THR A 680 28.44 1.43 -23.44
N LYS A 681 29.22 1.73 -24.49
CA LYS A 681 30.53 1.08 -24.72
C LYS A 681 31.65 1.84 -24.00
N ASP A 682 31.46 3.13 -23.74
CA ASP A 682 32.38 3.99 -22.98
C ASP A 682 32.06 3.95 -21.48
N VAL A 683 32.62 2.94 -20.81
CA VAL A 683 32.46 2.73 -19.36
C VAL A 683 33.07 3.88 -18.53
N ASP A 684 34.10 4.56 -19.03
CA ASP A 684 34.73 5.64 -18.28
C ASP A 684 33.81 6.86 -18.17
N VAL A 685 33.06 7.18 -19.21
CA VAL A 685 32.04 8.22 -19.12
C VAL A 685 30.87 7.78 -18.23
N ALA A 686 30.42 6.53 -18.33
CA ALA A 686 29.35 6.04 -17.46
C ALA A 686 29.71 6.08 -15.97
N ARG A 687 30.99 5.95 -15.59
CA ARG A 687 31.43 6.13 -14.20
C ARG A 687 31.19 7.56 -13.71
N GLY A 688 31.42 8.56 -14.55
CA GLY A 688 31.12 9.96 -14.21
C GLY A 688 29.62 10.17 -13.98
N LEU A 689 28.80 9.66 -14.91
CA LEU A 689 27.34 9.74 -14.81
C LEU A 689 26.79 8.95 -13.60
N GLN A 690 27.44 7.83 -13.25
CA GLN A 690 27.06 6.99 -12.11
C GLN A 690 27.03 7.79 -10.79
N ASP A 691 27.99 8.68 -10.59
CA ASP A 691 28.09 9.52 -9.39
C ASP A 691 26.99 10.61 -9.31
N GLU A 692 26.38 10.95 -10.44
CA GLU A 692 25.33 11.97 -10.53
C GLU A 692 23.91 11.39 -10.39
N VAL A 693 23.74 10.08 -10.60
CA VAL A 693 22.44 9.41 -10.50
C VAL A 693 22.07 9.11 -9.05
N GLU A 694 20.89 9.55 -8.62
CA GLU A 694 20.40 9.43 -7.24
C GLU A 694 19.68 8.09 -7.00
N ALA A 695 20.44 7.00 -6.92
CA ALA A 695 19.92 5.68 -6.57
C ALA A 695 20.88 4.90 -5.65
N GLY A 696 20.34 3.97 -4.87
CA GLY A 696 21.14 3.14 -3.98
C GLY A 696 22.02 2.10 -4.69
N THR A 697 21.64 1.67 -5.90
CA THR A 697 22.49 0.86 -6.78
C THR A 697 22.42 1.39 -8.21
N VAL A 698 23.55 1.85 -8.76
CA VAL A 698 23.63 2.26 -10.17
C VAL A 698 24.45 1.25 -10.94
N PHE A 699 23.85 0.65 -11.96
CA PHE A 699 24.47 -0.34 -12.83
C PHE A 699 25.05 0.31 -14.09
N ILE A 700 26.14 -0.25 -14.60
CA ILE A 700 26.65 0.01 -15.95
C ILE A 700 26.54 -1.29 -16.74
N ASN A 701 25.81 -1.26 -17.86
CA ASN A 701 25.58 -2.41 -18.74
C ASN A 701 24.96 -3.63 -18.01
N ARG A 702 24.05 -3.37 -17.06
CA ARG A 702 23.32 -4.38 -16.27
C ARG A 702 22.05 -3.76 -15.65
N CYS A 703 21.12 -4.59 -15.22
CA CYS A 703 19.96 -4.23 -14.41
C CYS A 703 19.48 -5.43 -13.57
N ASP A 704 18.46 -5.23 -12.72
CA ASP A 704 17.70 -6.26 -12.00
C ASP A 704 18.56 -7.33 -11.28
N PHE A 705 19.68 -6.93 -10.68
CA PHE A 705 20.59 -7.86 -10.01
C PHE A 705 21.12 -7.33 -8.68
N PRO A 706 20.45 -7.63 -7.54
CA PRO A 706 21.00 -7.35 -6.22
C PRO A 706 22.08 -8.39 -5.87
N SER A 707 23.34 -7.94 -5.85
CA SER A 707 24.51 -8.76 -5.51
C SER A 707 24.57 -9.05 -4.01
N PRO A 708 24.94 -10.27 -3.56
CA PRO A 708 25.03 -10.58 -2.14
C PRO A 708 26.09 -9.77 -1.37
N ASP A 709 27.18 -9.41 -2.04
CA ASP A 709 28.35 -8.72 -1.50
C ASP A 709 28.27 -7.19 -1.54
N LEU A 710 27.24 -6.64 -2.16
CA LEU A 710 26.96 -5.21 -2.16
C LEU A 710 25.74 -4.90 -1.31
N SER A 711 25.76 -3.75 -0.64
CA SER A 711 24.63 -3.30 0.14
C SER A 711 23.44 -3.00 -0.76
N TRP A 712 22.30 -3.59 -0.44
CA TRP A 712 21.01 -3.25 -1.00
C TRP A 712 20.39 -2.11 -0.19
N ILE A 713 20.08 -1.01 -0.86
CA ILE A 713 19.70 0.27 -0.24
C ILE A 713 18.73 0.97 -1.17
N GLY A 714 17.62 1.50 -0.63
CA GLY A 714 16.79 2.48 -1.31
C GLY A 714 17.12 3.90 -0.86
N TRP A 715 17.29 4.82 -1.81
CA TRP A 715 17.35 6.27 -1.56
C TRP A 715 15.96 6.90 -1.69
N LYS A 716 15.81 8.14 -1.21
CA LYS A 716 14.53 8.88 -1.24
C LYS A 716 13.40 8.06 -0.61
N ASP A 717 12.26 7.90 -1.28
CA ASP A 717 11.12 7.12 -0.79
C ASP A 717 11.26 5.60 -1.02
N SER A 718 12.37 5.14 -1.63
CA SER A 718 12.62 3.71 -1.88
C SER A 718 13.12 2.94 -0.67
N GLY A 719 13.50 3.59 0.44
CA GLY A 719 13.90 2.82 1.61
C GLY A 719 14.50 3.58 2.78
N LEU A 720 14.80 2.81 3.82
CA LEU A 720 15.50 3.25 5.02
C LEU A 720 16.29 2.07 5.58
N GLY A 721 17.61 2.25 5.71
CA GLY A 721 18.50 1.19 6.19
C GLY A 721 19.16 0.46 5.03
N SER A 722 19.60 -0.78 5.28
CA SER A 722 20.29 -1.58 4.28
C SER A 722 20.18 -3.07 4.60
N THR A 723 20.07 -3.88 3.55
CA THR A 723 20.25 -5.33 3.60
C THR A 723 21.44 -5.75 2.71
N LEU A 724 21.87 -7.01 2.79
CA LEU A 724 23.02 -7.54 2.03
C LEU A 724 24.34 -6.79 2.29
N GLY A 725 25.40 -7.24 1.61
CA GLY A 725 26.70 -6.59 1.62
C GLY A 725 27.45 -6.66 2.96
N PRO A 726 28.58 -5.96 3.07
CA PRO A 726 29.45 -6.01 4.25
C PRO A 726 28.77 -5.45 5.52
N ARG A 727 27.69 -4.68 5.36
CA ARG A 727 26.92 -4.09 6.46
C ARG A 727 25.60 -4.81 6.76
N GLY A 728 25.32 -5.95 6.11
CA GLY A 728 24.04 -6.65 6.26
C GLY A 728 23.73 -7.16 7.68
N PHE A 729 24.74 -7.24 8.56
CA PHE A 729 24.57 -7.57 9.99
C PHE A 729 24.31 -6.35 10.88
N ASP A 730 24.51 -5.12 10.40
CA ASP A 730 24.36 -3.91 11.22
C ASP A 730 22.91 -3.72 11.68
N GLY A 731 21.93 -4.11 10.86
CA GLY A 731 20.53 -4.16 11.26
C GLY A 731 20.24 -5.21 12.34
N PHE A 732 21.08 -6.20 12.56
CA PHE A 732 20.77 -7.32 13.46
C PHE A 732 21.67 -7.34 14.69
N THR A 733 22.40 -6.26 14.92
CA THR A 733 23.27 -6.10 16.08
C THR A 733 23.16 -4.71 16.68
N THR A 734 23.46 -4.60 17.96
CA THR A 734 23.74 -3.32 18.62
C THR A 734 25.14 -3.36 19.21
N LEU A 735 25.74 -2.18 19.39
CA LEU A 735 27.10 -2.05 19.89
C LEU A 735 27.10 -2.00 21.41
N LYS A 736 28.01 -2.76 22.01
CA LYS A 736 28.31 -2.70 23.44
C LYS A 736 29.76 -2.31 23.64
N SER A 737 30.00 -1.17 24.29
CA SER A 737 31.36 -0.76 24.66
C SER A 737 31.81 -1.45 25.94
N HIS A 738 33.03 -1.96 25.93
CA HIS A 738 33.71 -2.56 27.07
C HIS A 738 34.91 -1.68 27.44
N HIS A 739 35.01 -1.30 28.70
CA HIS A 739 36.12 -0.51 29.23
C HIS A 739 36.47 -1.02 30.62
N ILE A 740 37.53 -1.80 30.71
CA ILE A 740 37.92 -2.51 31.94
C ILE A 740 39.20 -1.89 32.45
N ARG A 741 39.24 -1.54 33.74
CA ARG A 741 40.49 -1.24 34.44
C ARG A 741 41.01 -2.55 35.03
N LEU A 742 42.21 -2.95 34.66
CA LEU A 742 42.77 -4.26 35.00
C LEU A 742 43.09 -4.43 36.48
N LYS A 743 43.38 -3.33 37.18
CA LYS A 743 43.66 -3.34 38.61
C LYS A 743 42.64 -2.46 39.34
N GLN A 744 41.96 -3.06 40.30
CA GLN A 744 41.29 -2.33 41.36
C GLN A 744 42.36 -1.84 42.33
N GLY A 745 42.30 -0.55 42.72
CA GLY A 745 43.30 0.10 43.57
C GLY A 745 43.49 -0.61 44.90
#